data_AF-A0A1J4KUY3-F1
#
_entry.id   AF-A0A1J4KUY3-F1
#
_cell.length_a   1.000
_cell.length_b   1.000
_cell.length_c   1.000
_cell.angle_alpha   90.00
_cell.angle_beta   90.00
_cell.angle_gamma   90.00
#
_symmetry.space_group_name_H-M   'P 1'
#
loop_
_entity.id
_entity.type
_entity.pdbx_description
1 polymer ?
#
loop_
_entity_poly.entity_id
_entity_poly.type
_entity_poly.pdbx_seq_one_letter_code
_entity_poly.pdbx_strand_id
1 'polypeptide(L)'
;MVFIECFYEYHVSPSNGTINGSVLAKLGNFHENKILMKCSSLIIIKSITINNQQAFFSRSSFHGDEANLHIYFPLKKESPFWSPLPKLTPTGHCRKDFEIVILFEIQKRNPSIVKYHNFICTSNVSYGVFGWMPLFCDFKMNIVEKLVLIADKEDYTFIGPCRPSSTSPTSREYDLSKARNLELMGWAIGEVKSTKIHGYKFYSIDQFDHSHFSFLGNINKTAKLINEEIIENQENDKNKETLNDMDDDIDLENIEINDPKNENLSRCESNNRIENQSMLIYADKAPPFLILPDHITNMEISTNFFILSSNMFYNFCDFPSPIPVPSSYFLVAAVSFAFAFDKFGRRFDCSYESNWFLNGLISYASRTFIKAAIGGEGIQFFDYILINYLWKFDDGEKELMSNIVSRKLQINRWEVRCPFRVKSQFVIHILASLSSTQNLKPYRFPNIWPSVINRQVLFNELKNFSDESFSFLKMWTQKKKIPAAKIFLEHQNTKDLKSILSEKIHFQFLRIKNYKTAITGTFKAYHSHGVIPTTVMLNISPTPVSFEFNLPKNRQVQKSSNSLKSFDGLHWISFETKPQLPIVIIYEYPIPMLINIIKHYNSSLFTQHEALQSLNRFLAQFGDNGSLDIIRFLGNLLTNNNSFYTLKCHAMRILSTMANKGLYQQQKDAARNEIITFFLDEIANRDTTRLLKLDLLHPSIVLSTFQAIARLITITNRFSSFNFLSTAMGQLSSTDIGPGIVLCFQNIQFTNTNEVAILNKHIIGFMKKCSGNPPLMTAAVRVFNRLITSFQKMIAERIMISMVDSFSDHLLHTETRTAISELLLTNFPFEAFIAILRGLKKEIESPNPSFRFIETIMKKLHGMCYELTKEQLLLIRRNSNLNEMYNIVRLIATHSSDSNSDLYNISVLLFDSLLSTVWNKKLTPEGMIHSHPLEYGEDAITDGMFSDSE
;
A
#
# COMPACT_ATOMS: atom_id res chain seq x y z
N MET A 1 27.43 10.51 32.31
CA MET A 1 26.20 10.20 31.55
C MET A 1 25.55 11.53 31.22
N VAL A 2 25.41 11.87 29.94
CA VAL A 2 24.71 13.10 29.53
C VAL A 2 23.23 12.89 29.80
N PHE A 3 22.59 13.84 30.45
CA PHE A 3 21.14 13.84 30.70
C PHE A 3 20.49 14.88 29.80
N ILE A 4 19.35 14.56 29.20
CA ILE A 4 18.59 15.50 28.37
C ILE A 4 17.11 15.36 28.65
N GLU A 5 16.46 16.48 28.94
CA GLU A 5 15.00 16.63 28.94
C GLU A 5 14.61 17.53 27.77
N CYS A 6 13.66 17.09 26.94
CA CYS A 6 13.13 17.91 25.85
C CYS A 6 11.61 18.11 25.97
N PHE A 7 11.21 19.37 25.89
CA PHE A 7 9.83 19.83 25.90
C PHE A 7 9.52 20.53 24.57
N TYR A 8 8.46 20.09 23.90
CA TYR A 8 8.01 20.70 22.64
C TYR A 8 6.67 21.39 22.83
N GLU A 9 6.54 22.58 22.26
CA GLU A 9 5.29 23.33 22.19
C GLU A 9 5.01 23.75 20.75
N TYR A 10 3.77 23.55 20.29
CA TYR A 10 3.34 23.94 18.96
C TYR A 10 2.09 24.81 19.03
N HIS A 11 2.17 25.99 18.41
CA HIS A 11 1.04 26.87 18.11
C HIS A 11 0.59 26.62 16.68
N VAL A 12 -0.56 26.00 16.53
CA VAL A 12 -1.08 25.52 15.25
C VAL A 12 -2.34 26.31 14.91
N SER A 13 -2.32 26.97 13.75
CA SER A 13 -3.51 27.62 13.19
C SER A 13 -3.89 26.92 11.88
N PRO A 14 -4.74 25.89 11.93
CA PRO A 14 -5.29 25.23 10.74
C PRO A 14 -5.91 26.21 9.73
N SER A 15 -6.65 27.21 10.23
CA SER A 15 -7.31 28.24 9.40
C SER A 15 -6.28 29.00 8.54
N ASN A 16 -5.22 29.52 9.18
CA ASN A 16 -4.16 30.28 8.50
C ASN A 16 -3.10 29.37 7.84
N GLY A 17 -3.09 28.08 8.17
CA GLY A 17 -2.08 27.11 7.75
C GLY A 17 -0.71 27.37 8.33
N THR A 18 -0.61 27.94 9.53
CA THR A 18 0.67 28.26 10.17
C THR A 18 0.94 27.30 11.32
N ILE A 19 2.21 26.94 11.47
CA ILE A 19 2.68 26.07 12.55
C ILE A 19 3.97 26.69 13.09
N ASN A 20 3.86 27.30 14.27
CA ASN A 20 5.00 27.80 15.01
C ASN A 20 5.32 26.82 16.13
N GLY A 21 6.59 26.52 16.33
CA GLY A 21 7.01 25.60 17.38
C GLY A 21 8.16 26.15 18.19
N SER A 22 8.28 25.63 19.41
CA SER A 22 9.44 25.84 20.26
C SER A 22 9.91 24.55 20.89
N VAL A 23 11.23 24.41 21.02
CA VAL A 23 11.87 23.35 21.80
C VAL A 23 12.54 23.99 23.00
N LEU A 24 12.25 23.49 24.19
CA LEU A 24 13.02 23.73 25.40
C LEU A 24 13.77 22.43 25.73
N ALA A 25 15.09 22.48 25.74
CA ALA A 25 15.94 21.33 26.07
C ALA A 25 16.87 21.65 27.23
N LYS A 26 16.95 20.77 28.22
CA LYS A 26 17.92 20.87 29.31
C LYS A 26 18.97 19.78 29.15
N LEU A 27 20.21 20.15 28.89
CA LEU A 27 21.34 19.23 28.78
C LEU A 27 22.21 19.31 30.03
N GLY A 28 22.40 18.19 30.72
CA GLY A 28 23.32 18.07 31.86
C GLY A 28 24.55 17.23 31.51
N ASN A 29 25.71 17.59 32.07
CA ASN A 29 26.99 16.90 31.86
C ASN A 29 27.47 16.82 30.38
N PHE A 30 27.14 17.81 29.55
CA PHE A 30 27.58 17.85 28.14
C PHE A 30 29.00 18.41 27.99
N HIS A 31 29.79 17.85 27.07
CA HIS A 31 31.24 18.12 26.96
C HIS A 31 31.69 18.65 25.59
N GLU A 32 30.81 18.70 24.59
CA GLU A 32 31.16 19.20 23.26
C GLU A 32 30.81 20.69 23.11
N ASN A 33 31.56 21.38 22.25
CA ASN A 33 31.33 22.80 21.92
C ASN A 33 30.34 22.99 20.76
N LYS A 34 29.65 21.92 20.36
CA LYS A 34 28.58 21.95 19.37
C LYS A 34 27.53 20.89 19.71
N ILE A 35 26.31 21.10 19.24
CA ILE A 35 25.22 20.12 19.29
C ILE A 35 24.74 19.85 17.87
N LEU A 36 24.51 18.58 17.56
CA LEU A 36 23.94 18.14 16.31
C LEU A 36 22.46 17.78 16.47
N MET A 37 21.61 18.36 15.62
CA MET A 37 20.19 17.99 15.51
C MET A 37 19.83 17.59 14.08
N LYS A 38 18.97 16.59 13.92
CA LYS A 38 18.29 16.28 12.66
C LYS A 38 17.06 17.15 12.53
N CYS A 39 16.93 17.81 11.39
CA CYS A 39 15.82 18.72 11.12
C CYS A 39 15.60 18.84 9.60
N SER A 40 14.35 18.80 9.14
CA SER A 40 14.07 19.11 7.73
C SER A 40 14.50 20.53 7.37
N SER A 41 14.99 20.72 6.14
CA SER A 41 15.28 22.03 5.58
C SER A 41 14.05 22.97 5.58
N LEU A 42 12.84 22.40 5.53
CA LEU A 42 11.55 23.10 5.47
C LEU A 42 11.00 23.51 6.85
N ILE A 43 11.75 23.24 7.92
CA ILE A 43 11.56 23.89 9.21
C ILE A 43 12.48 25.11 9.24
N ILE A 44 11.94 26.31 9.39
CA ILE A 44 12.70 27.57 9.47
C ILE A 44 13.04 27.82 10.94
N ILE A 45 14.34 27.80 11.29
CA ILE A 45 14.78 28.22 12.62
C ILE A 45 14.78 29.74 12.69
N LYS A 46 13.99 30.30 13.62
CA LYS A 46 13.87 31.75 13.83
C LYS A 46 14.92 32.26 14.79
N SER A 47 15.15 31.53 15.89
CA SER A 47 16.19 31.85 16.87
C SER A 47 16.59 30.62 17.68
N ILE A 48 17.81 30.65 18.22
CA ILE A 48 18.29 29.69 19.20
C ILE A 48 18.95 30.46 20.33
N THR A 49 18.59 30.15 21.58
CA THR A 49 19.28 30.66 22.77
C THR A 49 19.79 29.50 23.62
N ILE A 50 20.94 29.70 24.26
CA ILE A 50 21.54 28.77 25.23
C ILE A 50 21.81 29.57 26.50
N ASN A 51 21.23 29.18 27.64
CA ASN A 51 21.28 29.92 28.91
C ASN A 51 20.96 31.41 28.72
N ASN A 52 19.89 31.69 27.97
CA ASN A 52 19.43 33.04 27.58
C ASN A 52 20.41 33.86 26.71
N GLN A 53 21.46 33.25 26.16
CA GLN A 53 22.38 33.90 25.20
C GLN A 53 22.11 33.40 23.79
N GLN A 54 22.12 34.30 22.81
CA GLN A 54 21.91 33.93 21.41
C GLN A 54 23.03 33.01 20.91
N ALA A 55 22.65 31.87 20.35
CA ALA A 55 23.59 30.88 19.83
C ALA A 55 23.74 31.02 18.30
N PHE A 56 24.93 30.70 17.81
CA PHE A 56 25.16 30.58 16.37
C PHE A 56 24.74 29.18 15.90
N PHE A 57 24.16 29.10 14.71
CA PHE A 57 23.81 27.82 14.09
C PHE A 57 24.11 27.81 12.60
N SER A 58 24.40 26.62 12.08
CA SER A 58 24.59 26.37 10.66
C SER A 58 23.86 25.10 10.23
N ARG A 59 23.65 24.94 8.92
CA ARG A 59 23.08 23.72 8.34
C ARG A 59 24.10 23.09 7.42
N SER A 60 24.38 21.79 7.62
CA SER A 60 25.07 21.00 6.61
C SER A 60 24.05 20.23 5.80
N SER A 61 24.09 20.36 4.47
CA SER A 61 23.33 19.50 3.58
C SER A 61 23.93 18.10 3.57
N PHE A 62 23.12 17.09 3.86
CA PHE A 62 23.51 15.69 3.70
C PHE A 62 22.41 14.99 2.91
N HIS A 63 22.63 14.76 1.62
CA HIS A 63 21.73 14.02 0.73
C HIS A 63 20.25 14.48 0.70
N GLY A 64 19.95 15.61 0.06
CA GLY A 64 18.57 16.10 -0.13
C GLY A 64 18.07 17.02 0.99
N ASP A 65 16.75 17.08 1.19
CA ASP A 65 16.05 17.99 2.13
C ASP A 65 16.23 17.67 3.63
N GLU A 66 16.99 16.63 3.97
CA GLU A 66 17.40 16.33 5.35
C GLU A 66 18.66 17.12 5.69
N ALA A 67 18.57 18.08 6.62
CA ALA A 67 19.70 18.90 7.04
C ALA A 67 20.08 18.58 8.49
N ASN A 68 21.38 18.43 8.74
CA ASN A 68 21.84 18.48 10.13
C ASN A 68 21.97 19.94 10.54
N LEU A 69 21.27 20.32 11.60
CA LEU A 69 21.40 21.60 12.28
C LEU A 69 22.54 21.49 13.29
N HIS A 70 23.60 22.29 13.08
CA HIS A 70 24.72 22.41 13.99
C HIS A 70 24.50 23.65 14.84
N ILE A 71 24.43 23.49 16.15
CA ILE A 71 24.29 24.59 17.12
C ILE A 71 25.63 24.73 17.85
N TYR A 72 26.18 25.94 17.87
CA TYR A 72 27.47 26.22 18.50
C TYR A 72 27.25 26.97 19.81
N PHE A 73 27.93 26.53 20.87
CA PHE A 73 27.81 27.20 22.17
C PHE A 73 28.44 28.60 22.11
N PRO A 74 27.81 29.61 22.74
CA PRO A 74 28.40 30.93 22.85
C PRO A 74 29.72 30.83 23.65
N LEU A 75 30.82 31.25 23.04
CA LEU A 75 32.10 31.40 23.74
C LEU A 75 32.02 32.59 24.70
N LYS A 76 32.69 32.48 25.86
CA LYS A 76 32.79 33.60 26.80
C LYS A 76 33.40 34.81 26.08
N LYS A 77 32.62 35.90 26.00
CA LYS A 77 33.02 37.27 25.59
C LYS A 77 33.90 37.34 24.34
N GLU A 78 33.31 37.46 23.16
CA GLU A 78 33.89 38.25 22.08
C GLU A 78 32.81 38.73 21.08
N SER A 79 33.00 39.95 20.58
CA SER A 79 32.11 40.86 19.86
C SER A 79 32.11 40.59 18.32
N PRO A 80 31.20 41.16 17.48
CA PRO A 80 30.52 40.44 16.40
C PRO A 80 31.13 40.58 14.99
N PHE A 81 32.46 40.59 14.86
CA PHE A 81 33.10 40.58 13.53
C PHE A 81 34.24 39.58 13.50
N TRP A 82 34.64 39.17 12.30
CA TRP A 82 35.83 38.39 11.95
C TRP A 82 35.65 36.88 11.72
N SER A 83 35.57 36.55 10.43
CA SER A 83 36.23 35.40 9.81
C SER A 83 37.75 35.66 9.68
N PRO A 84 38.61 34.62 9.64
CA PRO A 84 38.28 33.22 9.36
C PRO A 84 38.09 32.36 10.61
N LEU A 85 37.28 31.31 10.48
CA LEU A 85 36.93 30.36 11.55
C LEU A 85 38.14 30.03 12.45
N PRO A 86 38.07 30.32 13.77
CA PRO A 86 39.13 29.91 14.66
C PRO A 86 39.15 28.38 14.75
N LYS A 87 40.34 27.79 14.63
CA LYS A 87 40.58 26.39 15.03
C LYS A 87 40.30 26.27 16.53
N LEU A 88 39.17 25.68 16.87
CA LEU A 88 38.76 25.43 18.25
C LEU A 88 39.62 24.30 18.84
N THR A 89 40.57 24.62 19.72
CA THR A 89 41.15 23.67 20.68
C THR A 89 40.32 23.69 21.97
N PRO A 90 39.84 22.54 22.47
CA PRO A 90 39.02 22.51 23.67
C PRO A 90 39.88 22.76 24.92
N THR A 91 39.67 23.89 25.59
CA THR A 91 40.23 24.15 26.91
C THR A 91 39.18 23.88 27.98
N GLY A 92 39.37 22.78 28.71
CA GLY A 92 38.78 22.56 30.04
C GLY A 92 37.53 21.68 30.07
N HIS A 93 37.67 20.50 30.66
CA HIS A 93 36.58 19.64 31.13
C HIS A 93 35.79 20.32 32.27
N CYS A 94 34.87 21.22 31.95
CA CYS A 94 33.82 21.65 32.88
C CYS A 94 32.52 20.96 32.50
N ARG A 95 31.98 20.12 33.39
CA ARG A 95 30.58 19.68 33.33
C ARG A 95 29.71 20.94 33.46
N LYS A 96 28.94 21.26 32.43
CA LYS A 96 28.02 22.40 32.44
C LYS A 96 26.63 21.92 32.08
N ASP A 97 25.66 22.50 32.76
CA ASP A 97 24.25 22.35 32.44
C ASP A 97 23.83 23.48 31.50
N PHE A 98 23.06 23.15 30.48
CA PHE A 98 22.63 24.07 29.44
C PHE A 98 21.12 23.98 29.26
N GLU A 99 20.46 25.14 29.28
CA GLU A 99 19.08 25.32 28.87
C GLU A 99 19.06 25.90 27.46
N ILE A 100 18.44 25.20 26.53
CA ILE A 100 18.40 25.56 25.11
C ILE A 100 16.96 25.84 24.71
N VAL A 101 16.72 26.99 24.10
CA VAL A 101 15.43 27.34 23.51
C VAL A 101 15.60 27.52 22.01
N ILE A 102 14.81 26.79 21.23
CA ILE A 102 14.79 26.90 19.76
C ILE A 102 13.39 27.35 19.35
N LEU A 103 13.27 28.48 18.67
CA LEU A 103 12.04 28.92 18.05
C LEU A 103 12.06 28.62 16.55
N PHE A 104 10.99 28.04 16.02
CA PHE A 104 10.92 27.64 14.62
C PHE A 104 9.52 27.76 14.03
N GLU A 105 9.46 27.78 12.70
CA GLU A 105 8.24 27.78 11.90
C GLU A 105 8.30 26.65 10.87
N ILE A 106 7.23 25.88 10.70
CA ILE A 106 7.17 24.85 9.67
C ILE A 106 6.54 25.44 8.41
N GLN A 107 7.25 25.36 7.28
CA GLN A 107 6.73 25.86 6.01
C GLN A 107 5.49 25.08 5.56
N LYS A 108 4.53 25.79 4.96
CA LYS A 108 3.30 25.22 4.38
C LYS A 108 3.54 24.10 3.37
N ARG A 109 4.67 24.14 2.65
CA ARG A 109 5.04 23.15 1.62
C ARG A 109 5.71 21.89 2.19
N ASN A 110 5.85 21.78 3.50
CA ASN A 110 6.52 20.65 4.12
C ASN A 110 5.71 19.36 3.92
N PRO A 111 6.25 18.33 3.23
CA PRO A 111 5.54 17.09 2.92
C PRO A 111 5.37 16.17 4.15
N SER A 112 5.83 16.59 5.33
CA SER A 112 5.53 15.94 6.62
C SER A 112 4.33 16.59 7.33
N ILE A 113 3.72 17.60 6.70
CA ILE A 113 2.50 18.27 7.14
C ILE A 113 1.43 18.07 6.07
N VAL A 114 0.33 17.45 6.47
CA VAL A 114 -0.85 17.26 5.62
C VAL A 114 -1.90 18.28 6.04
N LYS A 115 -2.32 19.14 5.10
CA LYS A 115 -3.30 20.20 5.34
C LYS A 115 -4.54 20.03 4.46
N TYR A 116 -5.72 20.13 5.07
CA TYR A 116 -7.01 20.24 4.38
C TYR A 116 -7.88 21.27 5.09
N HIS A 117 -8.23 22.37 4.42
CA HIS A 117 -9.09 23.43 5.00
C HIS A 117 -8.62 23.82 6.42
N ASN A 118 -9.50 23.68 7.42
CA ASN A 118 -9.26 23.93 8.85
C ASN A 118 -8.73 22.70 9.60
N PHE A 119 -7.95 21.84 8.93
CA PHE A 119 -7.35 20.65 9.52
C PHE A 119 -5.88 20.49 9.11
N ILE A 120 -5.04 20.14 10.09
CA ILE A 120 -3.62 19.86 9.94
C ILE A 120 -3.29 18.55 10.65
N CYS A 121 -2.51 17.68 9.99
CA CYS A 121 -1.98 16.44 10.55
C CYS A 121 -0.49 16.29 10.20
N THR A 122 0.30 15.74 11.11
CA THR A 122 1.67 15.32 10.79
C THR A 122 1.68 13.99 10.04
N SER A 123 2.64 13.82 9.12
CA SER A 123 2.95 12.54 8.48
C SER A 123 4.45 12.28 8.59
N ASN A 124 4.81 11.05 8.96
CA ASN A 124 6.20 10.60 9.10
C ASN A 124 6.68 9.87 7.83
N VAL A 125 5.93 9.96 6.73
CA VAL A 125 6.31 9.35 5.46
C VAL A 125 7.58 10.02 4.95
N SER A 126 7.56 11.31 4.66
CA SER A 126 8.63 11.94 3.87
C SER A 126 9.98 12.00 4.59
N TYR A 127 10.01 12.54 5.82
CA TYR A 127 11.24 12.77 6.58
C TYR A 127 11.19 12.16 8.00
N GLY A 128 10.27 11.22 8.24
CA GLY A 128 9.98 10.76 9.60
C GLY A 128 9.53 11.92 10.50
N VAL A 129 9.78 11.78 11.81
CA VAL A 129 9.49 12.85 12.78
C VAL A 129 10.36 14.10 12.59
N PHE A 130 11.54 13.98 11.99
CA PHE A 130 12.43 15.11 11.71
C PHE A 130 11.82 16.12 10.73
N GLY A 131 10.78 15.71 10.02
CA GLY A 131 9.98 16.54 9.13
C GLY A 131 9.24 17.66 9.84
N TRP A 132 8.85 17.46 11.10
CA TRP A 132 8.08 18.44 11.87
C TRP A 132 8.61 18.66 13.30
N MET A 133 9.59 17.87 13.74
CA MET A 133 10.20 17.92 15.07
C MET A 133 11.73 17.91 14.99
N PRO A 134 12.43 19.02 15.30
CA PRO A 134 13.89 19.02 15.41
C PRO A 134 14.34 18.09 16.54
N LEU A 135 15.24 17.14 16.28
CA LEU A 135 15.67 16.11 17.25
C LEU A 135 17.19 16.03 17.39
N PHE A 136 17.69 15.78 18.58
CA PHE A 136 19.13 15.64 18.83
C PHE A 136 19.70 14.32 18.30
N CYS A 137 20.82 14.36 17.58
CA CYS A 137 21.41 13.19 16.91
C CYS A 137 22.14 12.22 17.85
N ASP A 138 22.83 12.76 18.87
CA ASP A 138 23.86 12.04 19.61
C ASP A 138 23.33 11.33 20.86
N PHE A 139 22.01 11.24 21.01
CA PHE A 139 21.40 10.75 22.24
C PHE A 139 20.27 9.75 21.97
N LYS A 140 20.10 8.80 22.90
CA LYS A 140 19.08 7.74 22.78
C LYS A 140 17.67 8.35 22.68
N MET A 141 16.80 7.72 21.91
CA MET A 141 15.44 8.22 21.56
C MET A 141 14.46 8.47 22.73
N ASN A 142 14.83 8.25 24.00
CA ASN A 142 13.91 8.38 25.16
C ASN A 142 13.97 9.77 25.83
N ILE A 143 14.20 10.83 25.06
CA ILE A 143 14.56 12.17 25.59
C ILE A 143 13.40 13.17 25.54
N VAL A 144 12.36 12.86 24.76
CA VAL A 144 11.18 13.73 24.67
C VAL A 144 10.25 13.42 25.84
N GLU A 145 10.10 14.37 26.74
CA GLU A 145 9.27 14.21 27.94
C GLU A 145 7.85 14.74 27.76
N LYS A 146 7.69 15.81 26.97
CA LYS A 146 6.42 16.53 26.87
C LYS A 146 6.18 17.10 25.49
N LEU A 147 4.92 17.06 25.07
CA LEU A 147 4.41 17.76 23.90
C LEU A 147 3.17 18.57 24.29
N VAL A 148 3.19 19.87 23.98
CA VAL A 148 2.04 20.77 24.13
C VAL A 148 1.58 21.20 22.75
N LEU A 149 0.28 21.04 22.50
CA LEU A 149 -0.38 21.49 21.27
C LEU A 149 -1.38 22.59 21.63
N ILE A 150 -1.28 23.72 20.97
CA ILE A 150 -2.13 24.91 21.17
C ILE A 150 -2.76 25.27 19.82
N ALA A 151 -4.08 25.45 19.82
CA ALA A 151 -4.87 25.84 18.65
C ALA A 151 -5.37 27.29 18.75
N ASP A 152 -5.67 27.89 17.60
CA ASP A 152 -6.27 29.22 17.49
C ASP A 152 -7.79 29.25 17.72
N LYS A 153 -8.46 28.10 17.82
CA LYS A 153 -9.89 27.97 18.11
C LYS A 153 -10.21 26.88 19.14
N GLU A 154 -11.33 27.03 19.84
CA GLU A 154 -11.79 26.12 20.92
C GLU A 154 -12.51 24.86 20.42
N ASP A 155 -13.08 24.90 19.21
CA ASP A 155 -13.92 23.83 18.64
C ASP A 155 -13.12 22.77 17.87
N TYR A 156 -11.79 22.92 17.81
CA TYR A 156 -10.95 21.96 17.12
C TYR A 156 -10.77 20.66 17.88
N THR A 157 -10.79 19.57 17.12
CA THR A 157 -10.47 18.25 17.63
C THR A 157 -8.96 18.07 17.67
N PHE A 158 -8.45 17.61 18.81
CA PHE A 158 -7.06 17.22 18.98
C PHE A 158 -6.94 15.69 18.95
N ILE A 159 -6.02 15.19 18.14
CA ILE A 159 -5.61 13.79 18.11
C ILE A 159 -4.10 13.79 18.37
N GLY A 160 -3.68 13.18 19.47
CA GLY A 160 -2.28 13.21 19.90
C GLY A 160 -1.63 11.83 19.98
N PRO A 161 -0.33 11.81 20.32
CA PRO A 161 0.47 10.59 20.38
C PRO A 161 0.10 9.66 21.55
N CYS A 162 -0.66 10.13 22.52
CA CYS A 162 -1.15 9.37 23.66
C CYS A 162 -2.38 10.07 24.26
N ARG A 163 -2.88 9.59 25.40
CA ARG A 163 -3.93 10.32 26.14
C ARG A 163 -3.32 11.59 26.75
N PRO A 164 -4.01 12.74 26.65
CA PRO A 164 -3.49 13.98 27.20
C PRO A 164 -3.41 13.91 28.73
N SER A 165 -2.33 14.46 29.30
CA SER A 165 -2.16 14.65 30.74
C SER A 165 -2.93 15.87 31.24
N SER A 166 -3.10 16.89 30.38
CA SER A 166 -3.90 18.08 30.66
C SER A 166 -4.66 18.55 29.42
N THR A 167 -5.85 19.12 29.63
CA THR A 167 -6.76 19.55 28.57
C THR A 167 -7.39 20.90 28.89
N SER A 168 -7.32 21.86 27.96
CA SER A 168 -8.05 23.14 27.98
C SER A 168 -8.86 23.34 26.68
N PRO A 169 -9.74 24.34 26.54
CA PRO A 169 -10.49 24.53 25.29
C PRO A 169 -9.60 24.60 24.03
N THR A 170 -8.45 25.28 24.13
CA THR A 170 -7.52 25.51 23.00
C THR A 170 -6.20 24.74 23.12
N SER A 171 -5.97 23.96 24.17
CA SER A 171 -4.69 23.26 24.35
C SER A 171 -4.80 21.82 24.86
N ARG A 172 -3.82 21.01 24.47
CA ARG A 172 -3.61 19.65 24.96
C ARG A 172 -2.16 19.45 25.32
N GLU A 173 -1.94 18.86 26.48
CA GLU A 173 -0.62 18.45 26.94
C GLU A 173 -0.51 16.94 26.94
N TYR A 174 0.63 16.42 26.50
CA TYR A 174 0.93 15.00 26.42
C TYR A 174 2.24 14.68 27.15
N ASP A 175 2.19 13.72 28.06
CA ASP A 175 3.37 13.12 28.70
C ASP A 175 3.92 12.01 27.79
N LEU A 176 5.17 12.18 27.39
CA LEU A 176 5.89 11.33 26.45
C LEU A 176 7.05 10.57 27.12
N SER A 177 7.23 10.68 28.44
CA SER A 177 8.28 9.99 29.21
C SER A 177 8.29 8.46 29.01
N LYS A 178 7.14 7.89 28.64
CA LYS A 178 6.96 6.45 28.38
C LYS A 178 6.87 6.10 26.89
N ALA A 179 7.03 7.05 25.98
CA ALA A 179 6.98 6.81 24.55
C ALA A 179 8.20 5.98 24.11
N ARG A 180 7.96 4.75 23.66
CA ARG A 180 9.03 3.80 23.30
C ARG A 180 9.56 3.97 21.88
N ASN A 181 8.79 4.58 20.98
CA ASN A 181 9.16 4.74 19.58
C ASN A 181 8.73 6.11 19.06
N LEU A 182 9.68 7.05 19.01
CA LEU A 182 9.44 8.38 18.49
C LEU A 182 9.15 8.39 16.99
N GLU A 183 9.64 7.42 16.20
CA GLU A 183 9.41 7.40 14.74
C GLU A 183 7.93 7.19 14.36
N LEU A 184 7.11 6.72 15.30
CA LEU A 184 5.66 6.58 15.13
C LEU A 184 4.88 7.78 15.69
N MET A 185 5.55 8.74 16.34
CA MET A 185 4.88 9.88 16.95
C MET A 185 4.18 10.73 15.91
N GLY A 186 3.00 11.24 16.23
CA GLY A 186 2.28 12.16 15.35
C GLY A 186 1.15 12.85 16.11
N TRP A 187 0.59 13.88 15.49
CA TRP A 187 -0.58 14.59 15.99
C TRP A 187 -1.41 15.17 14.84
N ALA A 188 -2.67 15.49 15.13
CA ALA A 188 -3.59 16.17 14.23
C ALA A 188 -4.49 17.14 15.00
N ILE A 189 -4.80 18.28 14.39
CA ILE A 189 -5.61 19.37 14.97
C ILE A 189 -6.51 19.95 13.87
N GLY A 190 -7.81 20.08 14.16
CA GLY A 190 -8.71 20.86 13.33
C GLY A 190 -10.17 20.40 13.35
N GLU A 191 -10.94 20.90 12.39
CA GLU A 191 -12.34 20.54 12.16
C GLU A 191 -12.43 19.17 11.47
N VAL A 192 -13.02 18.20 12.15
CA VAL A 192 -13.28 16.85 11.62
C VAL A 192 -14.63 16.32 12.09
N LYS A 193 -15.26 15.51 11.25
CA LYS A 193 -16.45 14.73 11.63
C LYS A 193 -15.99 13.51 12.41
N SER A 194 -16.66 13.21 13.52
CA SER A 194 -16.41 12.00 14.31
C SER A 194 -17.60 11.06 14.25
N THR A 195 -17.33 9.80 13.96
CA THR A 195 -18.34 8.73 13.91
C THR A 195 -17.81 7.53 14.68
N LYS A 196 -18.71 6.80 15.37
CA LYS A 196 -18.41 5.46 15.89
C LYS A 196 -19.00 4.39 14.99
N ILE A 197 -18.18 3.41 14.58
CA ILE A 197 -18.61 2.25 13.79
C ILE A 197 -18.19 0.99 14.55
N HIS A 198 -19.17 0.17 14.96
CA HIS A 198 -18.93 -1.03 15.78
C HIS A 198 -18.03 -0.75 17.02
N GLY A 199 -18.18 0.42 17.64
CA GLY A 199 -17.43 0.86 18.82
C GLY A 199 -16.08 1.54 18.52
N TYR A 200 -15.54 1.41 17.30
CA TYR A 200 -14.30 2.08 16.91
C TYR A 200 -14.57 3.53 16.52
N LYS A 201 -13.65 4.43 16.90
CA LYS A 201 -13.76 5.85 16.60
C LYS A 201 -13.08 6.17 15.26
N PHE A 202 -13.84 6.83 14.39
CA PHE A 202 -13.38 7.34 13.11
C PHE A 202 -13.44 8.86 13.13
N TYR A 203 -12.44 9.49 12.52
CA TYR A 203 -12.41 10.89 12.20
C TYR A 203 -12.26 11.04 10.69
N SER A 204 -13.03 11.92 10.08
CA SER A 204 -12.92 12.19 8.65
C SER A 204 -13.16 13.66 8.35
N ILE A 205 -12.50 14.12 7.29
CA ILE A 205 -12.72 15.46 6.75
C ILE A 205 -14.00 15.46 5.91
N ASP A 206 -14.16 14.41 5.11
CA ASP A 206 -15.31 14.21 4.23
C ASP A 206 -16.27 13.14 4.77
N GLN A 207 -17.50 13.11 4.24
CA GLN A 207 -18.40 11.98 4.47
C GLN A 207 -17.86 10.74 3.76
N PHE A 208 -17.96 9.59 4.40
CA PHE A 208 -17.61 8.30 3.81
C PHE A 208 -18.71 7.28 4.13
N ASP A 209 -18.85 6.26 3.28
CA ASP A 209 -19.83 5.21 3.51
C ASP A 209 -19.35 4.25 4.61
N HIS A 210 -20.14 4.15 5.68
CA HIS A 210 -19.86 3.27 6.80
C HIS A 210 -19.98 1.78 6.44
N SER A 211 -20.69 1.44 5.35
CA SER A 211 -20.90 0.05 4.91
C SER A 211 -19.59 -0.69 4.62
N HIS A 212 -18.56 0.05 4.21
CA HIS A 212 -17.20 -0.46 3.98
C HIS A 212 -16.58 -1.12 5.22
N PHE A 213 -17.05 -0.78 6.42
CA PHE A 213 -16.53 -1.26 7.71
C PHE A 213 -17.47 -2.26 8.40
N SER A 214 -18.47 -2.79 7.71
CA SER A 214 -19.41 -3.81 8.23
C SER A 214 -18.73 -5.06 8.79
N PHE A 215 -17.52 -5.39 8.30
CA PHE A 215 -16.73 -6.53 8.77
C PHE A 215 -16.18 -6.37 10.20
N LEU A 216 -16.14 -5.15 10.76
CA LEU A 216 -15.60 -4.89 12.10
C LEU A 216 -16.37 -5.62 13.20
N GLY A 217 -17.66 -5.88 13.00
CA GLY A 217 -18.47 -6.68 13.93
C GLY A 217 -17.91 -8.09 14.15
N ASN A 218 -17.41 -8.75 13.09
CA ASN A 218 -16.81 -10.08 13.19
C ASN A 218 -15.40 -10.04 13.81
N ILE A 219 -14.64 -9.00 13.49
CA ILE A 219 -13.32 -8.76 14.12
C ILE A 219 -13.47 -8.60 15.63
N ASN A 220 -14.47 -7.83 16.10
CA ASN A 220 -14.73 -7.61 17.53
C ASN A 220 -14.97 -8.93 18.28
N LYS A 221 -15.82 -9.81 17.74
CA LYS A 221 -16.09 -11.12 18.34
C LYS A 221 -14.80 -11.94 18.49
N THR A 222 -13.95 -11.92 17.47
CA THR A 222 -12.68 -12.67 17.49
C THR A 222 -11.66 -12.04 18.44
N ALA A 223 -11.56 -10.71 18.49
CA ALA A 223 -10.68 -10.00 19.41
C ALA A 223 -11.01 -10.29 20.88
N LYS A 224 -12.31 -10.40 21.20
CA LYS A 224 -12.81 -10.79 22.51
C LYS A 224 -12.35 -12.20 22.91
N LEU A 225 -12.58 -13.19 22.05
CA LEU A 225 -12.14 -14.57 22.29
C LEU A 225 -10.63 -14.69 22.49
N ILE A 226 -9.83 -13.93 21.74
CA ILE A 226 -8.37 -13.93 21.91
C ILE A 226 -7.98 -13.35 23.27
N ASN A 227 -8.66 -12.30 23.75
CA ASN A 227 -8.37 -11.72 25.06
C ASN A 227 -8.72 -12.69 26.19
N GLU A 228 -9.88 -13.34 26.11
CA GLU A 228 -10.30 -14.37 27.07
C GLU A 228 -9.27 -15.51 27.13
N GLU A 229 -8.84 -16.01 25.98
CA GLU A 229 -7.82 -17.07 25.91
C GLU A 229 -6.45 -16.61 26.46
N ILE A 230 -6.06 -15.34 26.28
CA ILE A 230 -4.80 -14.83 26.83
C ILE A 230 -4.86 -14.77 28.36
N ILE A 231 -5.98 -14.29 28.92
CA ILE A 231 -6.18 -14.17 30.37
C ILE A 231 -6.15 -15.56 31.01
N GLU A 232 -6.89 -16.54 30.47
CA GLU A 232 -6.92 -17.91 30.97
C GLU A 232 -5.52 -18.55 31.01
N ASN A 233 -4.68 -18.30 30.00
CA ASN A 233 -3.33 -18.84 29.99
C ASN A 233 -2.41 -18.15 31.02
N GLN A 234 -2.56 -16.84 31.23
CA GLN A 234 -1.79 -16.12 32.25
C GLN A 234 -2.16 -16.55 33.67
N GLU A 235 -3.42 -16.87 33.94
CA GLU A 235 -3.87 -17.41 35.22
C GLU A 235 -3.34 -18.84 35.45
N ASN A 236 -3.33 -19.67 34.41
CA ASN A 236 -2.79 -21.03 34.49
C ASN A 236 -1.26 -21.08 34.67
N ASP A 237 -0.51 -20.16 34.08
CA ASP A 237 0.95 -20.09 34.25
C ASP A 237 1.33 -19.59 35.66
N LYS A 238 0.59 -18.63 36.23
CA LYS A 238 0.77 -18.20 37.63
C LYS A 238 0.45 -19.31 38.65
N ASN A 239 -0.55 -20.14 38.36
CA ASN A 239 -0.89 -21.29 39.20
C ASN A 239 0.16 -22.42 39.12
N LYS A 240 0.98 -22.47 38.07
CA LYS A 240 2.11 -23.42 37.95
C LYS A 240 3.38 -22.91 38.64
N GLU A 241 3.65 -21.62 38.59
CA GLU A 241 4.76 -21.02 39.35
C GLU A 241 4.53 -21.14 40.86
N THR A 242 3.30 -20.94 41.34
CA THR A 242 2.96 -21.13 42.76
C THR A 242 2.93 -22.59 43.23
N LEU A 243 2.85 -23.57 42.32
CA LEU A 243 2.96 -25.00 42.66
C LEU A 243 4.41 -25.50 42.65
N ASN A 244 5.30 -24.86 41.87
CA ASN A 244 6.73 -25.19 41.87
C ASN A 244 7.50 -24.48 43.01
N ASP A 245 7.00 -23.35 43.51
CA ASP A 245 7.56 -22.66 44.68
C ASP A 245 7.09 -23.27 46.03
N MET A 246 6.32 -24.36 46.03
CA MET A 246 5.92 -25.13 47.23
C MET A 246 6.64 -26.48 47.37
N ASP A 247 7.51 -26.86 46.43
CA ASP A 247 8.25 -28.14 46.47
C ASP A 247 9.74 -28.00 46.85
N ASP A 248 10.24 -26.78 47.07
CA ASP A 248 11.56 -26.53 47.68
C ASP A 248 11.36 -25.75 49.01
N ASP A 249 11.87 -26.32 50.11
CA ASP A 249 11.91 -25.82 51.50
C ASP A 249 10.65 -25.96 52.39
N ILE A 250 10.46 -27.17 52.95
CA ILE A 250 9.88 -27.34 54.29
C ILE A 250 10.87 -28.12 55.16
N ASP A 251 11.78 -27.40 55.81
CA ASP A 251 12.30 -27.79 57.14
C ASP A 251 11.67 -26.84 58.16
N LEU A 252 10.68 -27.38 58.86
CA LEU A 252 10.05 -26.79 60.03
C LEU A 252 11.00 -26.90 61.21
N GLU A 253 11.46 -25.77 61.76
CA GLU A 253 11.47 -25.55 63.21
C GLU A 253 11.83 -24.11 63.59
N ASN A 254 11.03 -23.56 64.52
CA ASN A 254 11.32 -22.48 65.46
C ASN A 254 11.06 -21.00 65.06
N ILE A 255 10.02 -20.46 65.75
CA ILE A 255 9.94 -19.17 66.47
C ILE A 255 8.85 -18.20 66.01
N GLU A 256 7.85 -18.14 66.91
CA GLU A 256 7.06 -17.02 67.44
C GLU A 256 6.89 -15.69 66.68
N ILE A 257 5.62 -15.31 66.67
CA ILE A 257 4.99 -14.03 66.33
C ILE A 257 5.66 -12.85 67.04
N ASN A 258 5.98 -11.77 66.30
CA ASN A 258 5.62 -10.41 66.71
C ASN A 258 5.77 -9.35 65.59
N ASP A 259 4.73 -8.53 65.53
CA ASP A 259 4.63 -7.14 65.06
C ASP A 259 4.23 -6.79 63.60
N PRO A 260 3.28 -5.83 63.41
CA PRO A 260 2.60 -5.55 62.16
C PRO A 260 3.16 -4.30 61.47
N LYS A 261 3.94 -4.44 60.39
CA LYS A 261 4.14 -3.35 59.41
C LYS A 261 4.42 -3.94 58.03
N ASN A 262 3.37 -4.11 57.23
CA ASN A 262 3.54 -4.24 55.79
C ASN A 262 2.36 -3.63 55.03
N GLU A 263 2.28 -2.30 55.03
CA GLU A 263 1.37 -1.51 54.17
C GLU A 263 1.83 -1.46 52.69
N ASN A 264 2.75 -2.32 52.25
CA ASN A 264 3.27 -2.28 50.87
C ASN A 264 2.81 -3.44 49.96
N LEU A 265 1.89 -4.32 50.39
CA LEU A 265 1.29 -5.32 49.48
C LEU A 265 -0.09 -4.95 48.91
N SER A 266 -0.78 -3.93 49.42
CA SER A 266 -2.14 -3.61 48.96
C SER A 266 -2.22 -2.68 47.74
N ARG A 267 -1.09 -2.16 47.24
CA ARG A 267 -1.05 -1.27 46.04
C ARG A 267 -0.76 -1.97 44.72
N CYS A 268 -0.28 -3.22 44.73
CA CYS A 268 -0.12 -4.02 43.51
C CYS A 268 -1.35 -4.86 43.17
N GLU A 269 -2.21 -5.17 44.14
CA GLU A 269 -3.42 -5.98 43.92
C GLU A 269 -4.63 -5.18 43.43
N SER A 270 -4.68 -3.86 43.69
CA SER A 270 -5.79 -3.02 43.26
C SER A 270 -5.74 -2.64 41.76
N ASN A 271 -4.56 -2.68 41.13
CA ASN A 271 -4.44 -2.43 39.68
C ASN A 271 -4.81 -3.64 38.82
N ASN A 272 -4.67 -4.86 39.35
CA ASN A 272 -5.06 -6.08 38.63
C ASN A 272 -6.55 -6.42 38.78
N ARG A 273 -7.22 -6.00 39.87
CA ARG A 273 -8.67 -6.25 40.05
C ARG A 273 -9.59 -5.33 39.24
N ILE A 274 -9.12 -4.18 38.77
CA ILE A 274 -9.93 -3.25 37.96
C ILE A 274 -9.90 -3.61 36.46
N GLU A 275 -8.95 -4.42 35.99
CA GLU A 275 -8.93 -4.87 34.58
C GLU A 275 -9.94 -6.00 34.29
N ASN A 276 -10.36 -6.75 35.31
CA ASN A 276 -11.24 -7.92 35.17
C ASN A 276 -12.74 -7.61 34.99
N GLN A 277 -13.16 -6.33 34.99
CA GLN A 277 -14.56 -5.93 34.71
C GLN A 277 -14.79 -5.31 33.32
N SER A 278 -13.84 -5.41 32.39
CA SER A 278 -13.92 -4.72 31.08
C SER A 278 -14.14 -5.64 29.86
N MET A 279 -15.03 -6.62 29.95
CA MET A 279 -15.37 -7.56 28.85
C MET A 279 -16.15 -6.95 27.65
N LEU A 280 -16.17 -5.62 27.52
CA LEU A 280 -16.75 -4.85 26.40
C LEU A 280 -15.76 -3.86 25.75
N ILE A 281 -14.50 -3.76 26.20
CA ILE A 281 -13.67 -2.57 25.99
C ILE A 281 -12.38 -2.82 25.18
N TYR A 282 -12.45 -3.47 24.01
CA TYR A 282 -11.36 -3.33 23.03
C TYR A 282 -11.62 -2.17 22.06
N ALA A 283 -12.84 -2.09 21.50
CA ALA A 283 -13.20 -1.08 20.51
C ALA A 283 -13.11 0.37 21.05
N ASP A 284 -13.56 0.61 22.30
CA ASP A 284 -13.48 1.94 22.93
C ASP A 284 -12.07 2.33 23.40
N LYS A 285 -11.13 1.36 23.51
CA LYS A 285 -9.73 1.60 23.87
C LYS A 285 -8.79 1.61 22.65
N ALA A 286 -9.24 1.13 21.49
CA ALA A 286 -8.43 1.06 20.28
C ALA A 286 -8.10 2.47 19.75
N PRO A 287 -6.91 2.66 19.14
CA PRO A 287 -6.56 3.91 18.47
C PRO A 287 -7.59 4.27 17.39
N PRO A 288 -7.98 5.55 17.26
CA PRO A 288 -8.89 6.00 16.23
C PRO A 288 -8.28 5.90 14.82
N PHE A 289 -9.16 5.77 13.83
CA PHE A 289 -8.80 5.90 12.41
C PHE A 289 -9.13 7.31 11.91
N LEU A 290 -8.15 7.96 11.30
CA LEU A 290 -8.29 9.23 10.60
C LEU A 290 -8.34 8.96 9.09
N ILE A 291 -9.46 9.28 8.46
CA ILE A 291 -9.68 9.10 7.02
C ILE A 291 -9.34 10.41 6.30
N LEU A 292 -8.30 10.40 5.48
CA LEU A 292 -7.81 11.57 4.74
C LEU A 292 -7.95 11.38 3.23
N PRO A 293 -8.42 12.40 2.48
CA PRO A 293 -8.49 12.33 1.02
C PRO A 293 -7.10 12.39 0.40
N ASP A 294 -6.79 11.51 -0.56
CA ASP A 294 -5.49 11.55 -1.27
C ASP A 294 -4.23 11.49 -0.39
N HIS A 295 -4.29 10.82 0.76
CA HIS A 295 -3.07 10.56 1.54
C HIS A 295 -2.08 9.73 0.71
N ILE A 296 -0.79 10.08 0.81
CA ILE A 296 0.28 9.57 -0.05
C ILE A 296 0.54 8.06 0.12
N THR A 297 0.12 7.50 1.26
CA THR A 297 0.19 6.07 1.56
C THR A 297 -1.19 5.46 1.65
N ASN A 298 -1.34 4.16 1.44
CA ASN A 298 -2.62 3.49 1.70
C ASN A 298 -3.01 3.62 3.18
N MET A 299 -2.09 3.28 4.09
CA MET A 299 -2.28 3.47 5.52
C MET A 299 -0.96 3.86 6.19
N GLU A 300 -1.04 4.82 7.11
CA GLU A 300 0.05 5.22 8.00
C GLU A 300 -0.30 4.91 9.46
N ILE A 301 0.70 4.48 10.21
CA ILE A 301 0.58 4.09 11.61
C ILE A 301 1.28 5.11 12.49
N SER A 302 0.54 5.65 13.45
CA SER A 302 1.08 6.48 14.51
C SER A 302 1.00 5.77 15.88
N THR A 303 1.61 6.38 16.90
CA THR A 303 1.65 5.90 18.28
C THR A 303 0.24 5.71 18.86
N ASN A 304 -0.75 6.52 18.47
CA ASN A 304 -2.09 6.42 19.06
C ASN A 304 -3.21 6.77 18.08
N PHE A 305 -2.97 6.68 16.78
CA PHE A 305 -4.00 6.71 15.74
C PHE A 305 -3.46 6.09 14.44
N PHE A 306 -4.36 5.81 13.51
CA PHE A 306 -4.03 5.32 12.17
C PHE A 306 -4.55 6.31 11.13
N ILE A 307 -3.79 6.58 10.09
CA ILE A 307 -4.27 7.36 8.95
C ILE A 307 -4.61 6.38 7.83
N LEU A 308 -5.87 6.38 7.39
CA LEU A 308 -6.32 5.64 6.22
C LEU A 308 -6.57 6.63 5.08
N SER A 309 -5.98 6.35 3.93
CA SER A 309 -6.28 7.14 2.73
C SER A 309 -7.68 6.78 2.23
N SER A 310 -8.52 7.77 1.94
CA SER A 310 -9.84 7.52 1.34
C SER A 310 -9.72 6.83 -0.02
N ASN A 311 -8.57 7.01 -0.69
CA ASN A 311 -8.15 6.26 -1.86
C ASN A 311 -8.20 4.74 -1.68
N MET A 312 -8.15 4.22 -0.46
CA MET A 312 -8.37 2.80 -0.19
C MET A 312 -9.80 2.34 -0.49
N PHE A 313 -10.80 3.21 -0.41
CA PHE A 313 -12.15 2.86 -0.83
C PHE A 313 -12.27 2.74 -2.36
N TYR A 314 -11.28 3.28 -3.08
CA TYR A 314 -11.39 3.61 -4.51
C TYR A 314 -10.38 2.87 -5.41
N ASN A 315 -9.13 2.70 -4.96
CA ASN A 315 -7.98 2.34 -5.81
C ASN A 315 -7.72 0.84 -6.01
N PHE A 316 -8.44 -0.03 -5.31
CA PHE A 316 -8.07 -1.46 -5.27
C PHE A 316 -8.65 -2.34 -6.39
N CYS A 317 -9.50 -1.78 -7.26
CA CYS A 317 -9.99 -2.47 -8.46
C CYS A 317 -8.88 -2.84 -9.46
N ASP A 318 -7.68 -2.29 -9.28
CA ASP A 318 -6.58 -2.38 -10.24
C ASP A 318 -5.33 -3.06 -9.64
N PHE A 319 -5.49 -3.83 -8.56
CA PHE A 319 -4.40 -4.69 -8.09
C PHE A 319 -4.04 -5.70 -9.21
N PRO A 320 -2.75 -5.92 -9.53
CA PRO A 320 -2.31 -6.77 -10.65
C PRO A 320 -2.53 -8.26 -10.37
N SER A 321 -3.80 -8.65 -10.33
CA SER A 321 -4.29 -10.00 -10.09
C SER A 321 -4.82 -10.63 -11.38
N PRO A 322 -4.69 -11.95 -11.55
CA PRO A 322 -5.36 -12.65 -12.65
C PRO A 322 -6.91 -12.62 -12.55
N ILE A 323 -7.46 -12.39 -11.35
CA ILE A 323 -8.89 -12.44 -11.03
C ILE A 323 -9.28 -11.14 -10.33
N PRO A 324 -10.41 -10.48 -10.66
CA PRO A 324 -10.85 -9.29 -9.94
C PRO A 324 -10.99 -9.56 -8.44
N VAL A 325 -10.35 -8.72 -7.62
CA VAL A 325 -10.39 -8.82 -6.15
C VAL A 325 -11.26 -7.70 -5.62
N PRO A 326 -12.27 -7.98 -4.80
CA PRO A 326 -13.05 -6.92 -4.15
C PRO A 326 -12.13 -6.01 -3.32
N SER A 327 -12.34 -4.69 -3.40
CA SER A 327 -11.55 -3.70 -2.64
C SER A 327 -11.61 -3.94 -1.13
N SER A 328 -12.72 -4.49 -0.63
CA SER A 328 -12.92 -4.87 0.77
C SER A 328 -11.85 -5.81 1.31
N TYR A 329 -11.26 -6.70 0.50
CA TYR A 329 -10.20 -7.62 0.96
C TYR A 329 -8.95 -6.85 1.42
N PHE A 330 -8.58 -5.81 0.68
CA PHE A 330 -7.40 -5.01 1.01
C PHE A 330 -7.66 -4.03 2.15
N LEU A 331 -8.87 -3.47 2.24
CA LEU A 331 -9.30 -2.68 3.39
C LEU A 331 -9.28 -3.53 4.67
N VAL A 332 -9.85 -4.73 4.63
CA VAL A 332 -9.81 -5.72 5.72
C VAL A 332 -8.36 -6.02 6.11
N ALA A 333 -7.47 -6.24 5.13
CA ALA A 333 -6.07 -6.53 5.39
C ALA A 333 -5.32 -5.38 6.08
N ALA A 334 -5.56 -4.13 5.68
CA ALA A 334 -4.94 -2.95 6.29
C ALA A 334 -5.45 -2.74 7.73
N VAL A 335 -6.77 -2.75 7.93
CA VAL A 335 -7.38 -2.58 9.25
C VAL A 335 -6.96 -3.73 10.19
N SER A 336 -6.91 -4.96 9.68
CA SER A 336 -6.39 -6.11 10.44
C SER A 336 -4.92 -5.95 10.81
N PHE A 337 -4.11 -5.38 9.91
CA PHE A 337 -2.71 -5.06 10.19
C PHE A 337 -2.60 -4.00 11.29
N ALA A 338 -3.42 -2.95 11.26
CA ALA A 338 -3.47 -1.92 12.30
C ALA A 338 -3.78 -2.51 13.68
N PHE A 339 -4.79 -3.38 13.78
CA PHE A 339 -5.12 -4.06 15.04
C PHE A 339 -4.02 -5.01 15.51
N ALA A 340 -3.41 -5.77 14.61
CA ALA A 340 -2.28 -6.62 14.96
C ALA A 340 -1.06 -5.80 15.39
N PHE A 341 -0.83 -4.64 14.76
CA PHE A 341 0.26 -3.74 15.12
C PHE A 341 0.04 -3.12 16.50
N ASP A 342 -1.17 -2.67 16.79
CA ASP A 342 -1.53 -2.12 18.10
C ASP A 342 -1.32 -3.15 19.21
N LYS A 343 -1.80 -4.37 18.99
CA LYS A 343 -1.78 -5.44 19.98
C LYS A 343 -0.41 -6.09 20.16
N PHE A 344 0.33 -6.30 19.08
CA PHE A 344 1.58 -7.09 19.09
C PHE A 344 2.80 -6.31 18.63
N GLY A 345 2.64 -5.30 17.77
CA GLY A 345 3.72 -4.54 17.15
C GLY A 345 4.40 -3.54 18.07
N ARG A 346 3.62 -2.83 18.91
CA ARG A 346 4.13 -1.73 19.76
C ARG A 346 5.19 -2.14 20.79
N ARG A 347 5.28 -3.42 21.13
CA ARG A 347 6.28 -3.93 22.08
C ARG A 347 7.67 -4.10 21.47
N PHE A 348 7.78 -4.13 20.15
CA PHE A 348 9.03 -4.37 19.45
C PHE A 348 9.82 -3.08 19.22
N ASP A 349 11.09 -3.10 19.58
CA ASP A 349 12.11 -2.14 19.20
C ASP A 349 12.98 -2.78 18.10
N CYS A 350 12.79 -2.33 16.86
CA CYS A 350 13.31 -2.98 15.68
C CYS A 350 14.31 -2.07 14.97
N SER A 351 15.50 -2.59 14.66
CA SER A 351 16.45 -1.84 13.84
C SER A 351 15.92 -1.68 12.42
N TYR A 352 16.35 -0.61 11.75
CA TYR A 352 15.92 -0.29 10.39
C TYR A 352 16.09 -1.44 9.37
N GLU A 353 17.21 -2.15 9.45
CA GLU A 353 17.52 -3.32 8.61
C GLU A 353 16.58 -4.52 8.86
N SER A 354 15.91 -4.53 10.01
CA SER A 354 15.01 -5.59 10.45
C SER A 354 13.53 -5.22 10.26
N ASN A 355 13.21 -4.04 9.70
CA ASN A 355 11.83 -3.60 9.48
C ASN A 355 11.01 -4.58 8.62
N TRP A 356 11.65 -5.26 7.68
CA TRP A 356 11.00 -6.29 6.87
C TRP A 356 10.46 -7.43 7.75
N PHE A 357 11.19 -7.80 8.81
CA PHE A 357 10.84 -8.88 9.71
C PHE A 357 9.63 -8.50 10.55
N LEU A 358 9.65 -7.31 11.19
CA LEU A 358 8.51 -6.82 11.97
C LEU A 358 7.25 -6.66 11.10
N ASN A 359 7.38 -6.07 9.90
CA ASN A 359 6.27 -5.98 8.95
C ASN A 359 5.71 -7.37 8.60
N GLY A 360 6.58 -8.36 8.37
CA GLY A 360 6.18 -9.74 8.11
C GLY A 360 5.46 -10.36 9.30
N LEU A 361 5.97 -10.14 10.51
CA LEU A 361 5.46 -10.72 11.76
C LEU A 361 4.05 -10.21 12.05
N ILE A 362 3.84 -8.90 11.93
CA ILE A 362 2.54 -8.27 12.12
C ILE A 362 1.57 -8.64 10.99
N SER A 363 2.04 -8.75 9.75
CA SER A 363 1.23 -9.25 8.63
C SER A 363 0.80 -10.71 8.83
N TYR A 364 1.63 -11.54 9.47
CA TYR A 364 1.27 -12.90 9.81
C TYR A 364 0.24 -12.95 10.95
N ALA A 365 0.45 -12.19 12.02
CA ALA A 365 -0.47 -12.12 13.16
C ALA A 365 -1.86 -11.60 12.74
N SER A 366 -1.91 -10.62 11.84
CA SER A 366 -3.15 -10.00 11.35
C SER A 366 -4.07 -10.98 10.62
N ARG A 367 -3.56 -12.11 10.15
CA ARG A 367 -4.35 -13.17 9.51
C ARG A 367 -5.49 -13.69 10.38
N THR A 368 -5.34 -13.62 11.70
CA THR A 368 -6.40 -13.99 12.64
C THR A 368 -7.63 -13.11 12.45
N PHE A 369 -7.42 -11.79 12.31
CA PHE A 369 -8.49 -10.82 12.07
C PHE A 369 -9.01 -10.85 10.62
N ILE A 370 -8.11 -11.09 9.64
CA ILE A 370 -8.53 -11.28 8.24
C ILE A 370 -9.47 -12.48 8.12
N LYS A 371 -9.10 -13.64 8.71
CA LYS A 371 -9.93 -14.84 8.69
C LYS A 371 -11.30 -14.60 9.37
N ALA A 372 -11.35 -13.79 10.42
CA ALA A 372 -12.61 -13.41 11.06
C ALA A 372 -13.51 -12.55 10.14
N ALA A 373 -12.91 -11.65 9.36
CA ALA A 373 -13.63 -10.74 8.48
C ALA A 373 -14.14 -11.41 7.18
N ILE A 374 -13.29 -12.19 6.50
CA ILE A 374 -13.59 -12.75 5.16
C ILE A 374 -13.65 -14.29 5.12
N GLY A 375 -13.52 -14.96 6.26
CA GLY A 375 -13.62 -16.41 6.36
C GLY A 375 -12.38 -17.19 5.91
N GLY A 376 -12.43 -18.52 6.08
CA GLY A 376 -11.33 -19.44 5.75
C GLY A 376 -11.08 -19.58 4.25
N GLU A 377 -12.13 -19.57 3.43
CA GLU A 377 -12.01 -19.59 1.97
C GLU A 377 -11.51 -18.25 1.44
N GLY A 378 -12.01 -17.14 1.99
CA GLY A 378 -11.56 -15.80 1.62
C GLY A 378 -10.05 -15.61 1.84
N ILE A 379 -9.51 -16.04 2.98
CA ILE A 379 -8.06 -15.94 3.23
C ILE A 379 -7.23 -16.84 2.30
N GLN A 380 -7.74 -18.02 1.93
CA GLN A 380 -7.07 -18.91 0.95
C GLN A 380 -7.03 -18.26 -0.44
N PHE A 381 -8.14 -17.69 -0.89
CA PHE A 381 -8.17 -16.92 -2.14
C PHE A 381 -7.20 -15.73 -2.09
N PHE A 382 -7.20 -14.99 -0.97
CA PHE A 382 -6.30 -13.86 -0.80
C PHE A 382 -4.82 -14.25 -0.87
N ASP A 383 -4.44 -15.36 -0.24
CA ASP A 383 -3.08 -15.92 -0.34
C ASP A 383 -2.74 -16.31 -1.78
N TYR A 384 -3.66 -16.95 -2.50
CA TYR A 384 -3.47 -17.30 -3.91
C TYR A 384 -3.18 -16.05 -4.76
N ILE A 385 -3.92 -14.97 -4.54
CA ILE A 385 -3.70 -13.69 -5.22
C ILE A 385 -2.32 -13.11 -4.89
N LEU A 386 -1.95 -13.05 -3.61
CA LEU A 386 -0.69 -12.46 -3.17
C LEU A 386 0.53 -13.26 -3.63
N ILE A 387 0.47 -14.59 -3.61
CA ILE A 387 1.54 -15.46 -4.12
C ILE A 387 1.69 -15.30 -5.63
N ASN A 388 0.59 -15.25 -6.38
CA ASN A 388 0.65 -15.01 -7.83
C ASN A 388 1.18 -13.63 -8.17
N TYR A 389 0.83 -12.61 -7.39
CA TYR A 389 1.38 -11.27 -7.53
C TYR A 389 2.90 -11.28 -7.37
N LEU A 390 3.41 -11.89 -6.29
CA LEU A 390 4.85 -12.03 -6.06
C LEU A 390 5.55 -12.89 -7.12
N TRP A 391 4.89 -13.93 -7.63
CA TRP A 391 5.47 -14.80 -8.65
C TRP A 391 5.66 -14.09 -10.00
N LYS A 392 4.77 -13.13 -10.32
CA LYS A 392 4.85 -12.29 -11.53
C LYS A 392 5.72 -11.05 -11.36
N PHE A 393 6.00 -10.66 -10.14
CA PHE A 393 6.77 -9.46 -9.84
C PHE A 393 8.24 -9.63 -10.27
N ASP A 394 8.77 -8.66 -11.02
CA ASP A 394 10.14 -8.62 -11.54
C ASP A 394 10.68 -7.20 -11.40
N ASP A 395 11.37 -6.88 -10.29
CA ASP A 395 11.73 -5.48 -9.96
C ASP A 395 13.10 -5.01 -10.45
N GLY A 396 13.88 -5.85 -11.14
CA GLY A 396 15.30 -5.54 -11.30
C GLY A 396 16.00 -5.44 -9.93
N GLU A 397 16.54 -6.57 -9.47
CA GLU A 397 17.70 -6.59 -8.56
C GLU A 397 17.63 -5.89 -7.17
N LYS A 398 16.50 -5.85 -6.45
CA LYS A 398 16.45 -5.32 -5.06
C LYS A 398 16.19 -6.39 -3.99
N GLU A 399 17.02 -6.43 -2.94
CA GLU A 399 16.98 -7.39 -1.80
C GLU A 399 16.24 -6.82 -0.58
N LEU A 400 15.50 -7.64 0.19
CA LEU A 400 14.70 -7.19 1.35
C LEU A 400 15.53 -6.45 2.41
N MET A 401 16.76 -6.92 2.67
CA MET A 401 17.67 -6.32 3.64
C MET A 401 18.46 -5.12 3.09
N SER A 402 18.24 -4.73 1.83
CA SER A 402 18.92 -3.56 1.28
C SER A 402 18.40 -2.27 1.93
N ASN A 403 19.27 -1.27 2.07
CA ASN A 403 18.88 0.05 2.59
C ASN A 403 17.76 0.70 1.76
N ILE A 404 17.74 0.46 0.44
CA ILE A 404 16.70 0.96 -0.47
C ILE A 404 15.35 0.32 -0.17
N VAL A 405 15.30 -0.98 0.10
CA VAL A 405 14.05 -1.68 0.44
C VAL A 405 13.61 -1.36 1.86
N SER A 406 14.54 -1.20 2.79
CA SER A 406 14.25 -0.75 4.16
C SER A 406 13.64 0.66 4.19
N ARG A 407 14.02 1.55 3.24
CA ARG A 407 13.35 2.85 2.99
C ARG A 407 11.91 2.71 2.49
N LYS A 408 11.63 1.66 1.72
CA LYS A 408 10.28 1.38 1.22
C LYS A 408 9.42 0.60 2.22
N LEU A 409 10.02 -0.12 3.16
CA LEU A 409 9.38 -0.90 4.22
C LEU A 409 9.52 -0.23 5.59
N GLN A 410 9.12 1.04 5.69
CA GLN A 410 9.03 1.66 7.01
C GLN A 410 7.90 1.02 7.81
N ILE A 411 8.10 0.87 9.13
CA ILE A 411 7.12 0.24 10.03
C ILE A 411 5.82 1.06 10.14
N ASN A 412 5.91 2.38 9.96
CA ASN A 412 4.77 3.27 9.99
C ASN A 412 3.92 3.24 8.72
N ARG A 413 4.24 2.42 7.71
CA ARG A 413 3.50 2.39 6.44
C ARG A 413 2.97 1.01 6.11
N TRP A 414 1.77 0.97 5.59
CA TRP A 414 1.21 -0.22 4.97
C TRP A 414 0.75 0.10 3.56
N GLU A 415 1.33 -0.61 2.59
CA GLU A 415 1.09 -0.45 1.16
C GLU A 415 0.64 -1.75 0.53
N VAL A 416 -0.49 -1.73 -0.18
CA VAL A 416 -1.03 -2.95 -0.78
C VAL A 416 -0.13 -3.47 -1.89
N ARG A 417 0.37 -2.53 -2.72
CA ARG A 417 1.20 -2.78 -3.91
C ARG A 417 2.69 -2.83 -3.58
N CYS A 418 3.07 -2.90 -2.29
CA CYS A 418 4.46 -3.10 -1.91
C CYS A 418 4.79 -4.61 -1.91
N PRO A 419 5.51 -5.12 -2.91
CA PRO A 419 5.82 -6.55 -3.02
C PRO A 419 6.78 -7.01 -1.93
N PHE A 420 7.65 -6.11 -1.45
CA PHE A 420 8.53 -6.42 -0.33
C PHE A 420 7.75 -6.74 0.94
N ARG A 421 6.62 -6.04 1.20
CA ARG A 421 5.75 -6.29 2.36
C ARG A 421 5.10 -7.67 2.24
N VAL A 422 4.54 -7.95 1.06
CA VAL A 422 3.91 -9.26 0.78
C VAL A 422 4.94 -10.38 0.90
N LYS A 423 6.16 -10.19 0.40
CA LYS A 423 7.25 -11.17 0.51
C LYS A 423 7.63 -11.40 1.96
N SER A 424 7.84 -10.35 2.75
CA SER A 424 8.13 -10.44 4.18
C SER A 424 7.11 -11.28 4.94
N GLN A 425 5.82 -11.08 4.69
CA GLN A 425 4.75 -11.89 5.29
C GLN A 425 4.97 -13.38 5.04
N PHE A 426 5.24 -13.78 3.79
CA PHE A 426 5.42 -15.19 3.45
C PHE A 426 6.77 -15.78 3.92
N VAL A 427 7.81 -14.96 4.10
CA VAL A 427 9.03 -15.42 4.80
C VAL A 427 8.70 -15.84 6.23
N ILE A 428 7.85 -15.06 6.93
CA ILE A 428 7.38 -15.43 8.26
C ILE A 428 6.50 -16.69 8.24
N HIS A 429 5.70 -16.91 7.19
CA HIS A 429 4.95 -18.17 7.05
C HIS A 429 5.88 -19.39 7.02
N ILE A 430 7.02 -19.29 6.34
CA ILE A 430 8.01 -20.38 6.29
C ILE A 430 8.60 -20.60 7.68
N LEU A 431 9.01 -19.54 8.38
CA LEU A 431 9.53 -19.66 9.75
C LEU A 431 8.50 -20.30 10.70
N ALA A 432 7.23 -19.87 10.61
CA ALA A 432 6.15 -20.45 11.39
C ALA A 432 5.95 -21.95 11.09
N SER A 433 6.09 -22.35 9.82
CA SER A 433 5.99 -23.76 9.41
C SER A 433 7.15 -24.64 9.91
N LEU A 434 8.35 -24.05 10.03
CA LEU A 434 9.55 -24.73 10.52
C LEU A 434 9.62 -24.79 12.06
N SER A 435 8.83 -23.98 12.76
CA SER A 435 8.81 -23.98 14.22
C SER A 435 8.38 -25.35 14.77
N SER A 436 9.05 -25.85 15.82
CA SER A 436 8.64 -27.08 16.53
C SER A 436 7.21 -26.98 17.11
N THR A 437 6.73 -25.76 17.25
CA THR A 437 5.39 -25.37 17.70
C THR A 437 4.41 -25.18 16.53
N GLN A 438 4.37 -26.13 15.58
CA GLN A 438 3.57 -26.04 14.33
C GLN A 438 2.06 -25.74 14.52
N ASN A 439 1.55 -25.83 15.76
CA ASN A 439 0.16 -25.53 16.13
C ASN A 439 -0.06 -24.13 16.74
N LEU A 440 0.95 -23.27 16.83
CA LEU A 440 0.75 -21.90 17.32
C LEU A 440 -0.15 -21.12 16.36
N LYS A 441 -1.28 -20.65 16.90
CA LYS A 441 -2.17 -19.73 16.18
C LYS A 441 -1.38 -18.47 15.80
N PRO A 442 -1.65 -17.84 14.63
CA PRO A 442 -0.82 -16.74 14.12
C PRO A 442 -0.60 -15.58 15.09
N TYR A 443 -1.57 -15.26 15.96
CA TYR A 443 -1.45 -14.20 16.96
C TYR A 443 -0.56 -14.55 18.16
N ARG A 444 -0.22 -15.82 18.37
CA ARG A 444 0.75 -16.24 19.40
C ARG A 444 2.18 -16.21 18.87
N PHE A 445 2.37 -16.29 17.56
CA PHE A 445 3.69 -16.32 16.94
C PHE A 445 4.54 -15.08 17.23
N PRO A 446 4.01 -13.85 17.37
CA PRO A 446 4.79 -12.71 17.83
C PRO A 446 5.45 -12.94 19.18
N ASN A 447 4.79 -13.64 20.12
CA ASN A 447 5.22 -13.74 21.51
C ASN A 447 6.52 -14.54 21.72
N ILE A 448 6.89 -15.41 20.77
CA ILE A 448 8.13 -16.19 20.86
C ILE A 448 9.38 -15.36 20.55
N TRP A 449 9.22 -14.14 20.01
CA TRP A 449 10.33 -13.28 19.63
C TRP A 449 10.65 -12.26 20.73
N PRO A 450 11.94 -11.94 20.93
CA PRO A 450 12.37 -10.93 21.88
C PRO A 450 11.88 -9.54 21.49
N SER A 451 11.69 -8.65 22.47
CA SER A 451 11.22 -7.29 22.22
C SER A 451 12.21 -6.43 21.45
N VAL A 452 13.52 -6.70 21.54
CA VAL A 452 14.55 -5.98 20.79
C VAL A 452 15.01 -6.84 19.62
N ILE A 453 14.79 -6.37 18.38
CA ILE A 453 15.15 -7.09 17.16
C ILE A 453 16.13 -6.25 16.36
N ASN A 454 17.40 -6.58 16.46
CA ASN A 454 18.42 -6.11 15.54
C ASN A 454 18.91 -7.28 14.67
N ARG A 455 19.75 -6.98 13.69
CA ARG A 455 20.29 -7.98 12.76
C ARG A 455 20.94 -9.15 13.50
N GLN A 456 21.78 -8.90 14.50
CA GLN A 456 22.47 -9.96 15.23
C GLN A 456 21.52 -10.85 16.03
N VAL A 457 20.56 -10.25 16.74
CA VAL A 457 19.51 -10.98 17.48
C VAL A 457 18.69 -11.83 16.51
N LEU A 458 18.25 -11.25 15.39
CA LEU A 458 17.50 -11.97 14.38
C LEU A 458 18.29 -13.18 13.83
N PHE A 459 19.57 -13.01 13.51
CA PHE A 459 20.43 -14.12 13.04
C PHE A 459 20.58 -15.23 14.08
N ASN A 460 20.67 -14.88 15.37
CA ASN A 460 20.77 -15.86 16.45
C ASN A 460 19.45 -16.62 16.61
N GLU A 461 18.32 -15.92 16.63
CA GLU A 461 16.99 -16.54 16.74
C GLU A 461 16.67 -17.43 15.54
N LEU A 462 17.11 -17.06 14.32
CA LEU A 462 16.89 -17.88 13.13
C LEU A 462 17.56 -19.25 13.18
N LYS A 463 18.59 -19.44 14.02
CA LYS A 463 19.20 -20.77 14.23
C LYS A 463 18.24 -21.75 14.87
N ASN A 464 17.26 -21.26 15.65
CA ASN A 464 16.21 -22.10 16.25
C ASN A 464 15.24 -22.69 15.21
N PHE A 465 15.22 -22.15 13.98
CA PHE A 465 14.31 -22.57 12.90
C PHE A 465 15.04 -23.25 11.73
N SER A 466 16.34 -23.00 11.57
CA SER A 466 17.13 -23.49 10.45
C SER A 466 18.61 -23.49 10.81
N ASP A 467 19.23 -24.70 10.79
CA ASP A 467 20.66 -24.90 11.02
C ASP A 467 21.53 -24.05 10.07
N GLU A 468 21.07 -23.83 8.83
CA GLU A 468 21.72 -22.95 7.86
C GLU A 468 20.98 -21.62 7.69
N SER A 469 20.89 -20.81 8.75
CA SER A 469 20.17 -19.53 8.75
C SER A 469 20.61 -18.56 7.64
N PHE A 470 21.89 -18.61 7.25
CA PHE A 470 22.40 -17.81 6.12
C PHE A 470 21.85 -18.29 4.77
N SER A 471 21.84 -19.60 4.52
CA SER A 471 21.25 -20.20 3.32
C SER A 471 19.75 -19.93 3.23
N PHE A 472 19.04 -19.97 4.37
CA PHE A 472 17.64 -19.59 4.48
C PHE A 472 17.38 -18.14 4.05
N LEU A 473 18.07 -17.18 4.68
CA LEU A 473 17.92 -15.76 4.32
C LEU A 473 18.31 -15.54 2.85
N LYS A 474 19.40 -16.15 2.39
CA LYS A 474 19.84 -16.08 1.00
C LYS A 474 18.77 -16.53 0.00
N MET A 475 18.00 -17.57 0.31
CA MET A 475 16.92 -18.04 -0.55
C MET A 475 15.71 -17.09 -0.49
N TRP A 476 15.29 -16.73 0.71
CA TRP A 476 13.95 -16.16 0.94
C TRP A 476 13.90 -14.64 1.01
N THR A 477 15.01 -13.97 1.30
CA THR A 477 15.08 -12.50 1.35
C THR A 477 15.75 -11.87 0.13
N GLN A 478 16.52 -12.63 -0.66
CA GLN A 478 17.24 -12.13 -1.84
C GLN A 478 16.44 -12.17 -3.14
N LYS A 479 17.07 -11.69 -4.23
CA LYS A 479 16.60 -11.36 -5.59
C LYS A 479 15.78 -12.43 -6.36
N LYS A 480 15.32 -13.52 -5.73
CA LYS A 480 14.69 -14.65 -6.43
C LYS A 480 13.18 -14.55 -6.49
N LYS A 481 12.64 -14.90 -7.67
CA LYS A 481 11.23 -15.21 -7.88
C LYS A 481 10.84 -16.33 -6.93
N ILE A 482 9.59 -16.29 -6.47
CA ILE A 482 8.98 -17.36 -5.68
C ILE A 482 9.18 -18.70 -6.40
N PRO A 483 9.57 -19.77 -5.67
CA PRO A 483 9.72 -21.10 -6.24
C PRO A 483 8.43 -21.60 -6.89
N ALA A 484 8.55 -22.26 -8.05
CA ALA A 484 7.50 -23.10 -8.58
C ALA A 484 7.90 -24.56 -8.39
N ALA A 485 6.94 -25.44 -8.11
CA ALA A 485 7.17 -26.87 -8.00
C ALA A 485 6.21 -27.64 -8.91
N LYS A 486 6.72 -28.70 -9.51
CA LYS A 486 5.96 -29.64 -10.31
C LYS A 486 5.71 -30.90 -9.50
N ILE A 487 4.48 -31.39 -9.56
CA ILE A 487 4.09 -32.68 -8.99
C ILE A 487 3.59 -33.57 -10.10
N PHE A 488 4.14 -34.78 -10.20
CA PHE A 488 3.70 -35.81 -11.15
C PHE A 488 3.71 -37.18 -10.50
N LEU A 489 2.89 -38.09 -11.03
CA LEU A 489 2.75 -39.46 -10.52
C LEU A 489 3.45 -40.43 -11.46
N GLU A 490 4.13 -41.41 -10.88
CA GLU A 490 4.64 -42.59 -11.55
C GLU A 490 3.97 -43.83 -10.95
N HIS A 491 3.19 -44.53 -11.78
CA HIS A 491 2.47 -45.72 -11.36
C HIS A 491 3.43 -46.92 -11.30
N GLN A 492 3.60 -47.51 -10.12
CA GLN A 492 4.40 -48.72 -9.97
C GLN A 492 3.51 -49.97 -9.90
N ASN A 493 3.53 -50.76 -10.97
CA ASN A 493 2.91 -52.09 -10.97
C ASN A 493 3.79 -53.07 -10.18
N THR A 494 3.60 -53.13 -8.86
CA THR A 494 4.22 -54.18 -8.03
C THR A 494 3.47 -55.50 -8.20
N LYS A 495 4.09 -56.46 -8.91
CA LYS A 495 3.54 -57.81 -9.10
C LYS A 495 3.47 -58.63 -7.81
N ASP A 496 4.20 -58.21 -6.76
CA ASP A 496 4.44 -59.02 -5.56
C ASP A 496 3.46 -58.79 -4.40
N LEU A 497 2.59 -57.75 -4.46
CA LEU A 497 1.61 -57.46 -3.41
C LEU A 497 0.19 -57.44 -3.98
N LYS A 498 -0.54 -58.55 -3.82
CA LYS A 498 -1.91 -58.73 -4.33
C LYS A 498 -2.94 -57.73 -3.75
N SER A 499 -2.62 -57.01 -2.66
CA SER A 499 -3.56 -56.13 -1.92
C SER A 499 -3.20 -54.63 -1.87
N ILE A 500 -2.06 -54.19 -2.41
CA ILE A 500 -1.57 -52.80 -2.29
C ILE A 500 -1.22 -52.23 -3.67
N LEU A 501 -1.61 -50.97 -3.93
CA LEU A 501 -1.11 -50.15 -5.05
C LEU A 501 -0.01 -49.24 -4.50
N SER A 502 1.16 -49.22 -5.15
CA SER A 502 2.21 -48.25 -4.85
C SER A 502 2.16 -47.14 -5.89
N GLU A 503 1.79 -45.94 -5.45
CA GLU A 503 1.90 -44.73 -6.27
C GLU A 503 3.13 -43.95 -5.85
N LYS A 504 4.04 -43.70 -6.81
CA LYS A 504 5.24 -42.91 -6.55
C LYS A 504 5.00 -41.47 -6.99
N ILE A 505 4.96 -40.57 -6.02
CA ILE A 505 4.82 -39.12 -6.27
C ILE A 505 6.20 -38.53 -6.44
N HIS A 506 6.40 -37.78 -7.52
CA HIS A 506 7.59 -36.98 -7.73
C HIS A 506 7.30 -35.51 -7.48
N PHE A 507 8.14 -34.87 -6.67
CA PHE A 507 8.11 -33.44 -6.40
C PHE A 507 9.41 -32.80 -6.86
N GLN A 508 9.32 -31.81 -7.75
CA GLN A 508 10.49 -31.15 -8.33
C GLN A 508 10.35 -29.63 -8.30
N PHE A 509 11.31 -28.92 -7.70
CA PHE A 509 11.38 -27.47 -7.83
C PHE A 509 11.93 -27.05 -9.20
N LEU A 510 11.32 -26.02 -9.78
CA LEU A 510 11.64 -25.51 -11.11
C LEU A 510 12.43 -24.21 -11.03
N ARG A 511 13.50 -24.11 -11.84
CA ARG A 511 14.28 -22.87 -12.05
C ARG A 511 14.91 -22.31 -10.76
N ILE A 512 15.33 -23.18 -9.85
CA ILE A 512 16.02 -22.81 -8.62
C ILE A 512 17.43 -23.42 -8.59
N LYS A 513 18.36 -22.72 -7.92
CA LYS A 513 19.67 -23.29 -7.56
C LYS A 513 19.50 -24.19 -6.33
N ASN A 514 20.44 -25.11 -6.09
CA ASN A 514 20.41 -25.89 -4.87
C ASN A 514 20.62 -24.98 -3.65
N TYR A 515 19.69 -25.01 -2.71
CA TYR A 515 19.77 -24.30 -1.43
C TYR A 515 19.60 -25.29 -0.30
N LYS A 516 20.46 -25.18 0.69
CA LYS A 516 20.36 -25.93 1.94
C LYS A 516 19.35 -25.26 2.86
N THR A 517 18.10 -25.33 2.45
CA THR A 517 16.94 -24.87 3.22
C THR A 517 15.76 -25.77 2.88
N ALA A 518 14.86 -25.93 3.85
CA ALA A 518 13.72 -26.83 3.72
C ALA A 518 12.40 -26.09 3.91
N ILE A 519 11.34 -26.73 3.44
CA ILE A 519 9.95 -26.37 3.70
C ILE A 519 9.20 -27.59 4.26
N THR A 520 8.15 -27.35 5.02
CA THR A 520 7.26 -28.41 5.49
C THR A 520 5.95 -28.36 4.73
N GLY A 521 5.43 -29.51 4.34
CA GLY A 521 4.10 -29.62 3.74
C GLY A 521 3.51 -31.01 3.93
N THR A 522 2.25 -31.18 3.57
CA THR A 522 1.54 -32.45 3.69
C THR A 522 0.95 -32.85 2.36
N PHE A 523 1.35 -34.00 1.86
CA PHE A 523 0.66 -34.65 0.77
C PHE A 523 -0.60 -35.32 1.29
N LYS A 524 -1.74 -35.10 0.64
CA LYS A 524 -3.01 -35.74 0.97
C LYS A 524 -3.50 -36.55 -0.21
N ALA A 525 -3.46 -37.86 -0.09
CA ALA A 525 -4.05 -38.76 -1.07
C ALA A 525 -5.55 -38.92 -0.79
N TYR A 526 -6.38 -38.49 -1.72
CA TYR A 526 -7.83 -38.62 -1.65
C TYR A 526 -8.22 -39.93 -2.34
N HIS A 527 -8.48 -40.94 -1.52
CA HIS A 527 -8.82 -42.28 -1.96
C HIS A 527 -10.30 -42.57 -1.69
N SER A 528 -10.85 -43.55 -2.40
CA SER A 528 -12.22 -44.07 -2.18
C SER A 528 -12.50 -44.50 -0.73
N HIS A 529 -11.45 -44.78 0.06
CA HIS A 529 -11.53 -45.20 1.46
C HIS A 529 -11.34 -44.05 2.46
N GLY A 530 -11.03 -42.83 2.00
CA GLY A 530 -10.74 -41.67 2.85
C GLY A 530 -9.50 -40.89 2.42
N VAL A 531 -9.11 -39.93 3.26
CA VAL A 531 -7.95 -39.06 3.02
C VAL A 531 -6.76 -39.59 3.81
N ILE A 532 -5.65 -39.87 3.12
CA ILE A 532 -4.40 -40.37 3.72
C ILE A 532 -3.36 -39.23 3.67
N PRO A 533 -3.05 -38.59 4.82
CA PRO A 533 -2.05 -37.52 4.88
C PRO A 533 -0.63 -38.07 5.15
N THR A 534 0.36 -37.52 4.46
CA THR A 534 1.79 -37.76 4.70
C THR A 534 2.51 -36.43 4.78
N THR A 535 2.96 -36.06 5.97
CA THR A 535 3.75 -34.85 6.20
C THR A 535 5.20 -35.09 5.81
N VAL A 536 5.77 -34.14 5.08
CA VAL A 536 7.12 -34.22 4.52
C VAL A 536 7.88 -32.92 4.76
N MET A 537 9.20 -33.05 4.90
CA MET A 537 10.13 -31.93 4.88
C MET A 537 10.91 -31.98 3.55
N LEU A 538 10.78 -30.94 2.74
CA LEU A 538 11.33 -30.89 1.38
C LEU A 538 12.48 -29.90 1.32
N ASN A 539 13.67 -30.38 0.96
CA ASN A 539 14.80 -29.52 0.65
C ASN A 539 14.58 -28.79 -0.69
N ILE A 540 14.88 -27.50 -0.73
CA ILE A 540 14.76 -26.69 -1.95
C ILE A 540 15.92 -26.98 -2.88
N SER A 541 15.73 -28.00 -3.72
CA SER A 541 16.68 -28.43 -4.74
C SER A 541 16.00 -28.68 -6.09
N PRO A 542 16.70 -28.49 -7.21
CA PRO A 542 16.16 -28.81 -8.54
C PRO A 542 16.01 -30.33 -8.77
N THR A 543 16.61 -31.14 -7.90
CA THR A 543 16.57 -32.60 -7.97
C THR A 543 15.16 -33.08 -7.54
N PRO A 544 14.50 -33.92 -8.36
CA PRO A 544 13.21 -34.49 -7.98
C PRO A 544 13.35 -35.37 -6.75
N VAL A 545 12.40 -35.26 -5.83
CA VAL A 545 12.26 -36.12 -4.65
C VAL A 545 11.03 -37.00 -4.85
N SER A 546 11.16 -38.29 -4.57
CA SER A 546 10.06 -39.24 -4.73
C SER A 546 9.53 -39.74 -3.39
N PHE A 547 8.21 -39.93 -3.30
CA PHE A 547 7.51 -40.46 -2.13
C PHE A 547 6.61 -41.60 -2.57
N GLU A 548 6.67 -42.73 -1.87
CA GLU A 548 5.82 -43.89 -2.16
C GLU A 548 4.59 -43.89 -1.23
N PHE A 549 3.41 -44.01 -1.83
CA PHE A 549 2.13 -44.14 -1.13
C PHE A 549 1.62 -45.56 -1.30
N ASN A 550 1.50 -46.27 -0.19
CA ASN A 550 0.84 -47.57 -0.15
C ASN A 550 -0.66 -47.37 0.02
N LEU A 551 -1.42 -47.60 -1.06
CA LEU A 551 -2.87 -47.44 -1.09
C LEU A 551 -3.56 -48.82 -1.06
N PRO A 552 -4.67 -48.97 -0.31
CA PRO A 552 -5.43 -50.21 -0.29
C PRO A 552 -6.09 -50.47 -1.65
N LYS A 553 -5.91 -51.67 -2.23
CA LYS A 553 -6.57 -52.05 -3.49
C LYS A 553 -8.08 -52.14 -3.31
N ASN A 554 -8.82 -51.47 -4.20
CA ASN A 554 -10.28 -51.59 -4.28
C ASN A 554 -10.69 -53.02 -4.66
N ARG A 555 -11.43 -53.73 -3.78
CA ARG A 555 -12.39 -54.76 -4.22
C ARG A 555 -13.64 -54.01 -4.65
N GLN A 556 -14.09 -54.19 -5.89
CA GLN A 556 -15.28 -53.50 -6.42
C GLN A 556 -16.47 -53.65 -5.46
N VAL A 557 -16.86 -52.55 -4.81
CA VAL A 557 -18.16 -52.43 -4.15
C VAL A 557 -19.01 -51.43 -4.93
N GLN A 558 -20.27 -51.79 -5.13
CA GLN A 558 -21.21 -51.14 -6.03
C GLN A 558 -21.44 -49.66 -5.70
N LYS A 559 -21.36 -48.85 -6.78
CA LYS A 559 -22.04 -47.58 -7.07
C LYS A 559 -22.76 -46.88 -5.90
N SER A 560 -22.11 -45.87 -5.33
CA SER A 560 -22.80 -44.67 -4.82
C SER A 560 -22.77 -43.57 -5.88
N SER A 561 -23.89 -42.85 -6.02
CA SER A 561 -24.37 -42.09 -7.18
C SER A 561 -23.67 -40.78 -7.55
N ASN A 562 -22.42 -40.53 -7.15
CA ASN A 562 -21.63 -39.37 -7.60
C ASN A 562 -20.30 -39.85 -8.19
N SER A 563 -20.31 -40.22 -9.47
CA SER A 563 -19.20 -40.89 -10.14
C SER A 563 -18.00 -39.97 -10.41
N LEU A 564 -17.15 -39.76 -9.40
CA LEU A 564 -15.77 -39.30 -9.61
C LEU A 564 -15.03 -40.39 -10.40
N LYS A 565 -14.37 -40.02 -11.50
CA LYS A 565 -13.48 -40.95 -12.21
C LYS A 565 -12.26 -41.18 -11.32
N SER A 566 -12.15 -42.35 -10.71
CA SER A 566 -10.97 -42.79 -9.94
C SER A 566 -10.05 -43.63 -10.80
N PHE A 567 -8.74 -43.51 -10.60
CA PHE A 567 -7.74 -44.43 -11.13
C PHE A 567 -7.40 -45.42 -10.00
N ASP A 568 -7.86 -46.66 -10.13
CA ASP A 568 -7.68 -47.72 -9.12
C ASP A 568 -8.09 -47.36 -7.67
N GLY A 569 -9.10 -46.49 -7.53
CA GLY A 569 -9.59 -46.00 -6.23
C GLY A 569 -8.97 -44.69 -5.75
N LEU A 570 -7.89 -44.22 -6.39
CA LEU A 570 -7.30 -42.90 -6.14
C LEU A 570 -8.04 -41.83 -6.97
N HIS A 571 -8.49 -40.77 -6.30
CA HIS A 571 -9.15 -39.64 -6.97
C HIS A 571 -8.15 -38.54 -7.37
N TRP A 572 -7.27 -38.13 -6.45
CA TRP A 572 -6.13 -37.23 -6.69
C TRP A 572 -5.20 -37.19 -5.46
N ILE A 573 -4.04 -36.56 -5.60
CA ILE A 573 -3.15 -36.24 -4.47
C ILE A 573 -2.86 -34.73 -4.47
N SER A 574 -3.13 -34.03 -3.37
CA SER A 574 -2.78 -32.61 -3.23
C SER A 574 -1.57 -32.41 -2.33
N PHE A 575 -0.85 -31.31 -2.54
CA PHE A 575 0.15 -30.83 -1.59
C PHE A 575 -0.41 -29.60 -0.87
N GLU A 576 -0.50 -29.67 0.45
CA GLU A 576 -1.06 -28.61 1.29
C GLU A 576 -0.04 -28.12 2.31
N THR A 577 -0.07 -26.82 2.60
CA THR A 577 0.81 -26.20 3.60
C THR A 577 -0.01 -25.40 4.61
N LYS A 578 0.40 -25.45 5.88
CA LYS A 578 -0.21 -24.70 6.98
C LYS A 578 0.90 -24.12 7.86
N PRO A 579 1.11 -22.79 7.89
CA PRO A 579 0.48 -21.77 7.05
C PRO A 579 0.81 -21.93 5.55
N GLN A 580 0.07 -21.24 4.68
CA GLN A 580 0.28 -21.29 3.23
C GLN A 580 1.67 -20.75 2.86
N LEU A 581 2.49 -21.57 2.21
CA LEU A 581 3.85 -21.20 1.81
C LEU A 581 3.89 -20.50 0.45
N PRO A 582 4.88 -19.62 0.20
CA PRO A 582 5.07 -18.94 -1.07
C PRO A 582 5.67 -19.91 -2.10
N ILE A 583 4.84 -20.78 -2.67
CA ILE A 583 5.23 -21.74 -3.71
C ILE A 583 4.05 -21.85 -4.67
N VAL A 584 4.36 -21.87 -5.98
CA VAL A 584 3.34 -22.15 -7.01
C VAL A 584 3.41 -23.63 -7.36
N ILE A 585 2.37 -24.40 -7.04
CA ILE A 585 2.30 -25.82 -7.41
C ILE A 585 1.70 -25.99 -8.81
N ILE A 586 2.33 -26.87 -9.58
CA ILE A 586 1.93 -27.24 -10.93
C ILE A 586 1.66 -28.74 -10.92
N TYR A 587 0.40 -29.10 -11.05
CA TYR A 587 -0.03 -30.49 -11.09
C TYR A 587 0.05 -31.00 -12.53
N GLU A 588 0.99 -31.90 -12.80
CA GLU A 588 1.04 -32.64 -14.07
C GLU A 588 0.30 -33.95 -13.94
N TYR A 589 -1.01 -33.83 -13.72
CA TYR A 589 -1.91 -34.96 -13.59
C TYR A 589 -2.76 -35.14 -14.85
N PRO A 590 -3.32 -36.33 -15.07
CA PRO A 590 -4.37 -36.53 -16.05
C PRO A 590 -5.54 -35.57 -15.82
N ILE A 591 -6.14 -35.07 -16.91
CA ILE A 591 -7.27 -34.12 -16.88
C ILE A 591 -8.38 -34.54 -15.89
N PRO A 592 -8.82 -35.81 -15.83
CA PRO A 592 -9.86 -36.22 -14.88
C PRO A 592 -9.50 -35.97 -13.41
N MET A 593 -8.22 -36.15 -13.01
CA MET A 593 -7.77 -35.86 -11.65
C MET A 593 -7.79 -34.36 -11.36
N LEU A 594 -7.36 -33.53 -12.32
CA LEU A 594 -7.42 -32.06 -12.18
C LEU A 594 -8.88 -31.58 -12.04
N ILE A 595 -9.80 -32.15 -12.81
CA ILE A 595 -11.24 -31.87 -12.69
C ILE A 595 -11.77 -32.32 -11.33
N ASN A 596 -11.35 -33.48 -10.81
CA ASN A 596 -11.73 -33.94 -9.47
C ASN A 596 -11.28 -32.94 -8.40
N ILE A 597 -10.04 -32.43 -8.46
CA ILE A 597 -9.54 -31.40 -7.52
C ILE A 597 -10.48 -30.19 -7.52
N ILE A 598 -10.84 -29.69 -8.69
CA ILE A 598 -11.63 -28.46 -8.86
C ILE A 598 -13.07 -28.64 -8.41
N LYS A 599 -13.69 -29.81 -8.67
CA LYS A 599 -15.08 -30.09 -8.31
C LYS A 599 -15.29 -30.39 -6.82
N HIS A 600 -14.26 -30.87 -6.13
CA HIS A 600 -14.45 -31.42 -4.79
C HIS A 600 -14.28 -30.37 -3.69
N TYR A 601 -15.29 -30.25 -2.81
CA TYR A 601 -15.29 -29.29 -1.70
C TYR A 601 -14.21 -29.58 -0.63
N ASN A 602 -13.84 -30.85 -0.44
CA ASN A 602 -12.71 -31.22 0.42
C ASN A 602 -11.35 -30.66 -0.04
N SER A 603 -11.20 -30.27 -1.31
CA SER A 603 -10.00 -29.58 -1.77
C SER A 603 -10.02 -28.14 -1.26
N SER A 604 -8.89 -27.64 -0.75
CA SER A 604 -8.80 -26.22 -0.40
C SER A 604 -9.04 -25.33 -1.61
N LEU A 605 -9.63 -24.15 -1.41
CA LEU A 605 -9.89 -23.19 -2.49
C LEU A 605 -8.59 -22.79 -3.19
N PHE A 606 -7.49 -22.70 -2.43
CA PHE A 606 -6.15 -22.48 -2.97
C PHE A 606 -5.75 -23.58 -3.97
N THR A 607 -5.86 -24.84 -3.58
CA THR A 607 -5.53 -26.01 -4.43
C THR A 607 -6.43 -26.08 -5.66
N GLN A 608 -7.72 -25.72 -5.54
CA GLN A 608 -8.63 -25.65 -6.69
C GLN A 608 -8.17 -24.60 -7.71
N HIS A 609 -7.68 -23.44 -7.26
CA HIS A 609 -7.09 -22.44 -8.14
C HIS A 609 -5.78 -22.91 -8.81
N GLU A 610 -4.91 -23.64 -8.10
CA GLU A 610 -3.69 -24.25 -8.68
C GLU A 610 -4.01 -25.32 -9.74
N ALA A 611 -5.04 -26.12 -9.52
CA ALA A 611 -5.53 -27.09 -10.51
C ALA A 611 -6.09 -26.39 -11.76
N LEU A 612 -6.85 -25.30 -11.60
CA LEU A 612 -7.30 -24.47 -12.73
C LEU A 612 -6.11 -23.86 -13.50
N GLN A 613 -5.08 -23.40 -12.80
CA GLN A 613 -3.85 -22.91 -13.43
C GLN A 613 -3.13 -24.02 -14.22
N SER A 614 -3.12 -25.24 -13.70
CA SER A 614 -2.54 -26.42 -14.36
C SER A 614 -3.33 -26.79 -15.62
N LEU A 615 -4.68 -26.78 -15.56
CA LEU A 615 -5.52 -26.93 -16.76
C LEU A 615 -5.29 -25.85 -17.81
N ASN A 616 -5.13 -24.60 -17.40
CA ASN A 616 -4.84 -23.50 -18.33
C ASN A 616 -3.50 -23.71 -19.07
N ARG A 617 -2.48 -24.23 -18.37
CA ARG A 617 -1.19 -24.58 -19.01
C ARG A 617 -1.36 -25.72 -20.00
N PHE A 618 -2.12 -26.75 -19.65
CA PHE A 618 -2.43 -27.84 -20.57
C PHE A 618 -3.11 -27.31 -21.84
N LEU A 619 -4.14 -26.47 -21.71
CA LEU A 619 -4.81 -25.84 -22.86
C LEU A 619 -3.87 -24.98 -23.72
N ALA A 620 -2.92 -24.31 -23.09
CA ALA A 620 -1.95 -23.48 -23.81
C ALA A 620 -0.84 -24.29 -24.52
N GLN A 621 -0.71 -25.59 -24.23
CA GLN A 621 0.35 -26.46 -24.74
C GLN A 621 -0.15 -27.55 -25.69
N PHE A 622 -1.40 -28.00 -25.55
CA PHE A 622 -1.93 -29.18 -26.27
C PHE A 622 -3.19 -28.86 -27.10
N GLY A 623 -3.28 -29.47 -28.28
CA GLY A 623 -4.27 -29.15 -29.33
C GLY A 623 -5.45 -30.11 -29.51
N ASP A 624 -5.44 -31.27 -28.86
CA ASP A 624 -6.34 -32.38 -29.20
C ASP A 624 -7.77 -32.26 -28.63
N ASN A 625 -8.65 -33.22 -28.96
CA ASN A 625 -10.04 -33.37 -28.51
C ASN A 625 -10.27 -33.13 -27.00
N GLY A 626 -9.29 -33.47 -26.14
CA GLY A 626 -9.37 -33.22 -24.70
C GLY A 626 -9.45 -31.73 -24.32
N SER A 627 -9.03 -30.82 -25.20
CA SER A 627 -9.14 -29.37 -24.99
C SER A 627 -10.59 -28.87 -25.03
N LEU A 628 -11.44 -29.44 -25.89
CA LEU A 628 -12.85 -29.07 -25.99
C LEU A 628 -13.64 -29.53 -24.76
N ASP A 629 -13.34 -30.72 -24.23
CA ASP A 629 -13.95 -31.22 -23.00
C ASP A 629 -13.59 -30.35 -21.78
N ILE A 630 -12.35 -29.85 -21.73
CA ILE A 630 -11.95 -28.89 -20.69
C ILE A 630 -12.71 -27.56 -20.87
N ILE A 631 -12.83 -27.03 -22.09
CA ILE A 631 -13.58 -25.79 -22.35
C ILE A 631 -15.04 -25.93 -21.91
N ARG A 632 -15.71 -27.03 -22.26
CA ARG A 632 -17.08 -27.33 -21.81
C ARG A 632 -17.17 -27.48 -20.30
N PHE A 633 -16.18 -28.13 -19.67
CA PHE A 633 -16.11 -28.22 -18.21
C PHE A 633 -16.00 -26.82 -17.57
N LEU A 634 -15.17 -25.93 -18.11
CA LEU A 634 -15.05 -24.55 -17.63
C LEU A 634 -16.36 -23.77 -17.81
N GLY A 635 -17.07 -23.96 -18.93
CA GLY A 635 -18.41 -23.40 -19.16
C GLY A 635 -19.42 -23.85 -18.09
N ASN A 636 -19.51 -25.16 -17.85
CA ASN A 636 -20.34 -25.73 -16.78
C ASN A 636 -19.97 -25.24 -15.37
N LEU A 637 -18.71 -24.87 -15.15
CA LEU A 637 -18.28 -24.31 -13.86
C LEU A 637 -18.86 -22.92 -13.60
N LEU A 638 -19.11 -22.13 -14.66
CA LEU A 638 -19.70 -20.78 -14.56
C LEU A 638 -21.14 -20.82 -14.04
N THR A 639 -21.93 -21.80 -14.49
CA THR A 639 -23.35 -21.97 -14.14
C THR A 639 -23.58 -22.84 -12.90
N ASN A 640 -22.53 -23.46 -12.34
CA ASN A 640 -22.66 -24.28 -11.14
C ASN A 640 -22.93 -23.41 -9.89
N ASN A 641 -24.05 -23.65 -9.20
CA ASN A 641 -24.41 -22.89 -8.00
C ASN A 641 -23.56 -23.24 -6.77
N ASN A 642 -22.91 -24.40 -6.75
CA ASN A 642 -22.10 -24.87 -5.63
C ASN A 642 -20.62 -24.46 -5.74
N SER A 643 -20.20 -23.80 -6.82
CA SER A 643 -18.82 -23.34 -6.98
C SER A 643 -18.61 -21.96 -6.37
N PHE A 644 -17.52 -21.80 -5.63
CA PHE A 644 -17.14 -20.51 -5.07
C PHE A 644 -16.91 -19.49 -6.19
N TYR A 645 -17.38 -18.25 -6.01
CA TYR A 645 -17.44 -17.26 -7.10
C TYR A 645 -16.07 -16.99 -7.75
N THR A 646 -14.97 -17.08 -6.97
CA THR A 646 -13.61 -16.85 -7.48
C THR A 646 -13.18 -17.90 -8.50
N LEU A 647 -13.66 -19.15 -8.38
CA LEU A 647 -13.42 -20.21 -9.35
C LEU A 647 -14.11 -19.90 -10.68
N LYS A 648 -15.33 -19.36 -10.64
CA LYS A 648 -16.06 -18.88 -11.83
C LYS A 648 -15.29 -17.76 -12.51
N CYS A 649 -14.81 -16.78 -11.74
CA CYS A 649 -13.97 -15.70 -12.28
C CYS A 649 -12.66 -16.22 -12.91
N HIS A 650 -12.01 -17.22 -12.28
CA HIS A 650 -10.80 -17.83 -12.82
C HIS A 650 -11.08 -18.61 -14.12
N ALA A 651 -12.17 -19.38 -14.17
CA ALA A 651 -12.61 -20.08 -15.37
C ALA A 651 -12.93 -19.11 -16.51
N MET A 652 -13.67 -18.04 -16.23
CA MET A 652 -13.95 -16.97 -17.19
C MET A 652 -12.66 -16.35 -17.74
N ARG A 653 -11.64 -16.15 -16.89
CA ARG A 653 -10.32 -15.65 -17.30
C ARG A 653 -9.58 -16.62 -18.22
N ILE A 654 -9.66 -17.92 -17.96
CA ILE A 654 -9.05 -18.98 -18.80
C ILE A 654 -9.76 -19.01 -20.15
N LEU A 655 -11.10 -19.09 -20.16
CA LEU A 655 -11.91 -19.05 -21.37
C LEU A 655 -11.61 -17.79 -22.20
N SER A 656 -11.57 -16.61 -21.59
CA SER A 656 -11.20 -15.37 -22.27
C SER A 656 -9.79 -15.43 -22.87
N THR A 657 -8.84 -16.08 -22.20
CA THR A 657 -7.49 -16.26 -22.75
C THR A 657 -7.51 -17.18 -23.96
N MET A 658 -8.26 -18.28 -23.89
CA MET A 658 -8.40 -19.24 -25.00
C MET A 658 -9.14 -18.65 -26.19
N ALA A 659 -10.22 -17.89 -25.97
CA ALA A 659 -10.95 -17.22 -27.04
C ALA A 659 -10.06 -16.27 -27.87
N ASN A 660 -9.07 -15.64 -27.23
CA ASN A 660 -8.17 -14.67 -27.88
C ASN A 660 -6.85 -15.27 -28.37
N LYS A 661 -6.24 -16.12 -27.56
CA LYS A 661 -4.87 -16.65 -27.74
C LYS A 661 -4.81 -18.17 -27.85
N GLY A 662 -5.95 -18.85 -28.00
CA GLY A 662 -5.99 -20.28 -28.24
C GLY A 662 -5.17 -20.66 -29.47
N LEU A 663 -4.54 -21.83 -29.44
CA LEU A 663 -3.67 -22.29 -30.51
C LEU A 663 -4.46 -22.59 -31.79
N TYR A 664 -5.69 -23.11 -31.64
CA TYR A 664 -6.54 -23.57 -32.74
C TYR A 664 -7.85 -22.79 -32.82
N GLN A 665 -8.37 -22.62 -34.03
CA GLN A 665 -9.62 -21.87 -34.26
C GLN A 665 -10.83 -22.50 -33.55
N GLN A 666 -10.93 -23.83 -33.55
CA GLN A 666 -12.01 -24.55 -32.85
C GLN A 666 -12.02 -24.28 -31.34
N GLN A 667 -10.85 -24.18 -30.70
CA GLN A 667 -10.74 -23.82 -29.29
C GLN A 667 -11.18 -22.38 -29.03
N LYS A 668 -10.80 -21.45 -29.92
CA LYS A 668 -11.21 -20.05 -29.82
C LYS A 668 -12.73 -19.92 -29.91
N ASP A 669 -13.32 -20.60 -30.89
CA ASP A 669 -14.77 -20.57 -31.14
C ASP A 669 -15.55 -21.24 -30.01
N ALA A 670 -15.10 -22.40 -29.52
CA ALA A 670 -15.72 -23.07 -28.38
C ALA A 670 -15.65 -22.20 -27.11
N ALA A 671 -14.49 -21.65 -26.78
CA ALA A 671 -14.35 -20.78 -25.60
C ALA A 671 -15.18 -19.50 -25.73
N ARG A 672 -15.24 -18.92 -26.94
CA ARG A 672 -16.09 -17.76 -27.24
C ARG A 672 -17.58 -18.08 -27.04
N ASN A 673 -18.03 -19.25 -27.50
CA ASN A 673 -19.42 -19.68 -27.34
C ASN A 673 -19.80 -19.82 -25.87
N GLU A 674 -18.95 -20.44 -25.03
CA GLU A 674 -19.21 -20.55 -23.59
C GLU A 674 -19.31 -19.18 -22.90
N ILE A 675 -18.42 -18.24 -23.25
CA ILE A 675 -18.44 -16.86 -22.71
C ILE A 675 -19.73 -16.14 -23.10
N ILE A 676 -20.08 -16.17 -24.39
CA ILE A 676 -21.26 -15.45 -24.92
C ILE A 676 -22.55 -16.06 -24.36
N THR A 677 -22.63 -17.39 -24.27
CA THR A 677 -23.79 -18.09 -23.70
C THR A 677 -24.01 -17.65 -22.27
N PHE A 678 -22.99 -17.74 -21.41
CA PHE A 678 -23.09 -17.27 -20.03
C PHE A 678 -23.46 -15.78 -19.94
N PHE A 679 -22.86 -14.92 -20.77
CA PHE A 679 -23.16 -13.49 -20.75
C PHE A 679 -24.62 -13.17 -21.13
N LEU A 680 -25.17 -13.83 -22.15
CA LEU A 680 -26.52 -13.57 -22.65
C LEU A 680 -27.62 -14.28 -21.84
N ASP A 681 -27.27 -15.33 -21.10
CA ASP A 681 -28.22 -16.03 -20.24
C ASP A 681 -28.30 -15.39 -18.84
N GLU A 682 -27.17 -14.90 -18.30
CA GLU A 682 -27.07 -14.48 -16.90
C GLU A 682 -26.88 -12.96 -16.69
N ILE A 683 -26.35 -12.23 -17.67
CA ILE A 683 -25.95 -10.81 -17.48
C ILE A 683 -26.71 -9.84 -18.37
N ALA A 684 -26.92 -10.14 -19.65
CA ALA A 684 -27.50 -9.21 -20.61
C ALA A 684 -28.58 -9.87 -21.46
N ASN A 685 -29.54 -9.09 -21.91
CA ASN A 685 -30.58 -9.58 -22.79
C ASN A 685 -30.02 -9.90 -24.20
N ARG A 686 -30.55 -10.94 -24.86
CA ARG A 686 -30.06 -11.35 -26.20
C ARG A 686 -30.44 -10.40 -27.32
N ASP A 687 -31.64 -9.81 -27.22
CA ASP A 687 -32.27 -9.00 -28.26
C ASP A 687 -32.05 -7.50 -28.06
N THR A 688 -31.54 -7.09 -26.89
CA THR A 688 -31.25 -5.70 -26.53
C THR A 688 -29.92 -5.58 -25.81
N THR A 689 -29.37 -4.37 -25.65
CA THR A 689 -28.12 -4.18 -24.88
C THR A 689 -28.33 -4.05 -23.37
N ARG A 690 -29.58 -4.20 -22.89
CA ARG A 690 -29.95 -3.99 -21.49
C ARG A 690 -29.44 -5.13 -20.61
N LEU A 691 -29.01 -4.79 -19.41
CA LEU A 691 -28.60 -5.76 -18.41
C LEU A 691 -29.82 -6.40 -17.74
N LEU A 692 -29.68 -7.67 -17.35
CA LEU A 692 -30.63 -8.39 -16.50
C LEU A 692 -30.51 -7.89 -15.05
N LYS A 693 -31.39 -8.36 -14.17
CA LYS A 693 -31.32 -8.03 -12.74
C LYS A 693 -30.14 -8.79 -12.10
N LEU A 694 -29.06 -8.07 -11.82
CA LEU A 694 -27.78 -8.67 -11.41
C LEU A 694 -27.64 -8.97 -9.91
N ASP A 695 -28.67 -8.70 -9.10
CA ASP A 695 -28.61 -8.79 -7.64
C ASP A 695 -28.26 -10.20 -7.10
N LEU A 696 -28.46 -11.25 -7.92
CA LEU A 696 -28.16 -12.63 -7.58
C LEU A 696 -26.73 -13.05 -7.93
N LEU A 697 -25.99 -12.23 -8.68
CA LEU A 697 -24.63 -12.52 -9.10
C LEU A 697 -23.61 -11.77 -8.25
N HIS A 698 -22.55 -12.46 -7.86
CA HIS A 698 -21.45 -11.81 -7.18
C HIS A 698 -20.80 -10.74 -8.09
N PRO A 699 -20.54 -9.51 -7.59
CA PRO A 699 -19.97 -8.41 -8.36
C PRO A 699 -18.70 -8.76 -9.17
N SER A 700 -17.80 -9.56 -8.61
CA SER A 700 -16.59 -10.02 -9.29
C SER A 700 -16.87 -10.91 -10.51
N ILE A 701 -17.98 -11.66 -10.54
CA ILE A 701 -18.38 -12.47 -11.69
C ILE A 701 -18.79 -11.54 -12.82
N VAL A 702 -19.68 -10.58 -12.54
CA VAL A 702 -20.12 -9.56 -13.50
C VAL A 702 -18.91 -8.86 -14.12
N LEU A 703 -18.00 -8.37 -13.28
CA LEU A 703 -16.79 -7.69 -13.75
C LEU A 703 -15.87 -8.62 -14.57
N SER A 704 -15.67 -9.87 -14.15
CA SER A 704 -14.86 -10.84 -14.90
C SER A 704 -15.45 -11.13 -16.28
N THR A 705 -16.77 -11.21 -16.39
CA THR A 705 -17.43 -11.42 -17.68
C THR A 705 -17.30 -10.19 -18.57
N PHE A 706 -17.50 -8.98 -18.05
CA PHE A 706 -17.25 -7.76 -18.84
C PHE A 706 -15.79 -7.64 -19.29
N GLN A 707 -14.82 -8.02 -18.46
CA GLN A 707 -13.42 -8.10 -18.87
C GLN A 707 -13.17 -9.13 -19.98
N ALA A 708 -13.92 -10.24 -20.00
CA ALA A 708 -13.84 -11.25 -21.04
C ALA A 708 -14.48 -10.76 -22.34
N ILE A 709 -15.71 -10.24 -22.26
CA ILE A 709 -16.50 -9.68 -23.37
C ILE A 709 -15.77 -8.51 -24.02
N ALA A 710 -15.16 -7.60 -23.23
CA ALA A 710 -14.40 -6.47 -23.74
C ALA A 710 -13.35 -6.87 -24.79
N ARG A 711 -12.76 -8.06 -24.67
CA ARG A 711 -11.73 -8.55 -25.60
C ARG A 711 -12.29 -9.18 -26.86
N LEU A 712 -13.59 -9.46 -26.91
CA LEU A 712 -14.26 -9.98 -28.09
C LEU A 712 -14.71 -8.81 -28.96
N ILE A 713 -14.70 -8.96 -30.29
CA ILE A 713 -15.16 -7.91 -31.21
C ILE A 713 -16.69 -7.90 -31.32
N THR A 714 -17.29 -9.07 -31.59
CA THR A 714 -18.72 -9.21 -31.85
C THR A 714 -19.36 -10.15 -30.82
N ILE A 715 -20.51 -9.79 -30.24
CA ILE A 715 -21.20 -10.62 -29.24
C ILE A 715 -22.45 -11.25 -29.82
N THR A 716 -23.25 -10.48 -30.54
CA THR A 716 -24.37 -10.98 -31.34
C THR A 716 -24.24 -10.49 -32.77
N ASN A 717 -25.08 -11.00 -33.67
CA ASN A 717 -25.13 -10.50 -35.04
C ASN A 717 -25.52 -9.00 -35.12
N ARG A 718 -26.02 -8.41 -34.03
CA ARG A 718 -26.49 -7.01 -33.96
C ARG A 718 -25.64 -6.11 -33.07
N PHE A 719 -24.98 -6.65 -32.06
CA PHE A 719 -24.31 -5.87 -31.02
C PHE A 719 -22.85 -6.29 -30.82
N SER A 720 -21.97 -5.29 -30.77
CA SER A 720 -20.55 -5.45 -30.42
C SER A 720 -20.35 -5.33 -28.91
N SER A 721 -19.15 -5.68 -28.46
CA SER A 721 -18.75 -5.51 -27.04
C SER A 721 -18.83 -4.06 -26.59
N PHE A 722 -18.59 -3.12 -27.51
CA PHE A 722 -18.72 -1.69 -27.26
C PHE A 722 -20.17 -1.30 -26.91
N ASN A 723 -21.17 -1.83 -27.63
CA ASN A 723 -22.58 -1.53 -27.36
C ASN A 723 -23.00 -1.96 -25.94
N PHE A 724 -22.59 -3.16 -25.53
CA PHE A 724 -22.88 -3.67 -24.20
C PHE A 724 -22.14 -2.91 -23.10
N LEU A 725 -20.85 -2.62 -23.28
CA LEU A 725 -20.07 -1.84 -22.29
C LEU A 725 -20.58 -0.40 -22.16
N SER A 726 -20.98 0.24 -23.26
CA SER A 726 -21.59 1.57 -23.24
C SER A 726 -22.90 1.57 -22.45
N THR A 727 -23.74 0.57 -22.64
CA THR A 727 -25.00 0.42 -21.88
C THR A 727 -24.72 0.12 -20.40
N ALA A 728 -23.76 -0.78 -20.11
CA ALA A 728 -23.36 -1.13 -18.75
C ALA A 728 -22.78 0.06 -18.00
N MET A 729 -21.99 0.92 -18.65
CA MET A 729 -21.51 2.16 -18.05
C MET A 729 -22.68 3.09 -17.66
N GLY A 730 -23.72 3.17 -18.49
CA GLY A 730 -24.93 3.93 -18.15
C GLY A 730 -25.69 3.36 -16.95
N GLN A 731 -25.78 2.04 -16.82
CA GLN A 731 -26.61 1.35 -15.81
C GLN A 731 -25.88 1.05 -14.49
N LEU A 732 -24.55 0.83 -14.52
CA LEU A 732 -23.77 0.34 -13.37
C LEU A 732 -22.78 1.38 -12.82
N SER A 733 -22.68 2.56 -13.44
CA SER A 733 -21.73 3.60 -13.03
C SER A 733 -21.89 4.09 -11.60
N SER A 734 -23.12 4.12 -11.10
CA SER A 734 -23.45 4.51 -9.73
C SER A 734 -23.28 3.39 -8.70
N THR A 735 -22.83 2.20 -9.12
CA THR A 735 -22.62 1.03 -8.26
C THR A 735 -21.14 0.84 -7.92
N ASP A 736 -20.84 0.02 -6.91
CA ASP A 736 -19.47 -0.32 -6.49
C ASP A 736 -18.61 -0.93 -7.61
N ILE A 737 -19.23 -1.56 -8.61
CA ILE A 737 -18.50 -2.13 -9.78
C ILE A 737 -18.30 -1.14 -10.92
N GLY A 738 -18.95 0.03 -10.87
CA GLY A 738 -18.88 1.07 -11.90
C GLY A 738 -17.46 1.39 -12.37
N PRO A 739 -16.50 1.65 -11.46
CA PRO A 739 -15.10 1.90 -11.83
C PRO A 739 -14.46 0.72 -12.58
N GLY A 740 -14.78 -0.51 -12.18
CA GLY A 740 -14.32 -1.73 -12.86
C GLY A 740 -14.89 -1.86 -14.28
N ILE A 741 -16.16 -1.53 -14.47
CA ILE A 741 -16.81 -1.50 -15.80
C ILE A 741 -16.12 -0.47 -16.70
N VAL A 742 -15.83 0.72 -16.18
CA VAL A 742 -15.09 1.75 -16.92
C VAL A 742 -13.71 1.23 -17.33
N LEU A 743 -12.96 0.61 -16.42
CA LEU A 743 -11.66 0.01 -16.74
C LEU A 743 -11.73 -1.09 -17.82
N CYS A 744 -12.88 -1.72 -18.05
CA CYS A 744 -13.01 -2.73 -19.12
C CYS A 744 -12.83 -2.14 -20.52
N PHE A 745 -13.14 -0.85 -20.72
CA PHE A 745 -12.93 -0.17 -22.02
C PHE A 745 -11.48 -0.17 -22.48
N GLN A 746 -10.53 -0.29 -21.55
CA GLN A 746 -9.11 -0.44 -21.86
C GLN A 746 -8.79 -1.69 -22.70
N ASN A 747 -9.64 -2.71 -22.65
CA ASN A 747 -9.41 -4.00 -23.30
C ASN A 747 -10.22 -4.17 -24.59
N ILE A 748 -10.97 -3.15 -25.02
CA ILE A 748 -11.75 -3.19 -26.26
C ILE A 748 -10.83 -3.15 -27.48
N GLN A 749 -11.08 -4.06 -28.41
CA GLN A 749 -10.60 -3.94 -29.78
C GLN A 749 -11.65 -3.16 -30.57
N PHE A 750 -11.34 -1.91 -30.91
CA PHE A 750 -12.25 -1.05 -31.65
C PHE A 750 -12.24 -1.41 -33.13
N THR A 751 -13.42 -1.50 -33.71
CA THR A 751 -13.57 -1.90 -35.12
C THR A 751 -13.53 -0.71 -36.06
N ASN A 752 -13.87 0.49 -35.56
CA ASN A 752 -13.89 1.71 -36.35
C ASN A 752 -13.62 2.97 -35.50
N THR A 753 -13.36 4.09 -36.17
CA THR A 753 -13.09 5.39 -35.56
C THR A 753 -14.33 6.04 -34.93
N ASN A 754 -15.54 5.67 -35.36
CA ASN A 754 -16.80 6.20 -34.80
C ASN A 754 -17.04 5.69 -33.38
N GLU A 755 -16.75 4.42 -33.09
CA GLU A 755 -16.82 3.85 -31.73
C GLU A 755 -15.90 4.60 -30.77
N VAL A 756 -14.69 4.98 -31.23
CA VAL A 756 -13.75 5.78 -30.43
C VAL A 756 -14.27 7.19 -30.18
N ALA A 757 -14.87 7.84 -31.19
CA ALA A 757 -15.48 9.17 -31.03
C ALA A 757 -16.67 9.15 -30.05
N ILE A 758 -17.52 8.13 -30.14
CA ILE A 758 -18.65 7.91 -29.22
C ILE A 758 -18.13 7.63 -27.81
N LEU A 759 -17.08 6.82 -27.66
CA LEU A 759 -16.46 6.56 -26.36
C LEU A 759 -15.90 7.84 -25.75
N ASN A 760 -15.17 8.63 -26.53
CA ASN A 760 -14.60 9.89 -26.06
C ASN A 760 -15.69 10.84 -25.53
N LYS A 761 -16.76 11.03 -26.31
CA LYS A 761 -17.92 11.83 -25.88
C LYS A 761 -18.58 11.26 -24.62
N HIS A 762 -18.70 9.94 -24.53
CA HIS A 762 -19.25 9.27 -23.36
C HIS A 762 -18.39 9.46 -22.12
N ILE A 763 -17.09 9.15 -22.18
CA ILE A 763 -16.22 9.26 -20.99
C ILE A 763 -16.06 10.74 -20.59
N ILE A 764 -16.00 11.70 -21.53
CA ILE A 764 -16.03 13.14 -21.19
C ILE A 764 -17.36 13.55 -20.55
N GLY A 765 -18.49 13.20 -21.17
CA GLY A 765 -19.81 13.44 -20.59
C GLY A 765 -20.00 12.74 -19.23
N PHE A 766 -19.27 11.67 -19.01
CA PHE A 766 -19.28 10.89 -17.77
C PHE A 766 -18.40 11.52 -16.70
N MET A 767 -17.17 11.95 -17.02
CA MET A 767 -16.35 12.79 -16.14
C MET A 767 -17.09 14.05 -15.71
N LYS A 768 -17.91 14.64 -16.60
CA LYS A 768 -18.81 15.76 -16.29
C LYS A 768 -19.88 15.44 -15.26
N LYS A 769 -20.48 14.25 -15.34
CA LYS A 769 -21.55 13.81 -14.43
C LYS A 769 -21.04 13.21 -13.11
N CYS A 770 -19.77 12.80 -13.06
CA CYS A 770 -19.18 12.05 -11.94
C CYS A 770 -18.27 12.90 -11.05
N SER A 771 -18.43 14.23 -11.04
CA SER A 771 -17.63 15.20 -10.28
C SER A 771 -17.59 14.99 -8.76
N GLY A 772 -18.35 14.03 -8.21
CA GLY A 772 -18.30 13.59 -6.81
C GLY A 772 -18.01 12.10 -6.60
N ASN A 773 -17.52 11.38 -7.63
CA ASN A 773 -17.14 9.96 -7.53
C ASN A 773 -15.67 9.75 -7.97
N PRO A 774 -14.69 9.98 -7.06
CA PRO A 774 -13.26 9.87 -7.35
C PRO A 774 -12.80 8.55 -7.99
N PRO A 775 -13.19 7.34 -7.52
CA PRO A 775 -12.73 6.09 -8.15
C PRO A 775 -13.14 5.99 -9.62
N LEU A 776 -14.35 6.46 -9.91
CA LEU A 776 -14.91 6.44 -11.24
C LEU A 776 -14.20 7.44 -12.17
N MET A 777 -13.85 8.62 -11.63
CA MET A 777 -13.01 9.60 -12.30
C MET A 777 -11.59 9.06 -12.57
N THR A 778 -10.95 8.43 -11.59
CA THR A 778 -9.63 7.79 -11.77
C THR A 778 -9.68 6.68 -12.82
N ALA A 779 -10.72 5.85 -12.81
CA ALA A 779 -10.92 4.82 -13.83
C ALA A 779 -11.06 5.43 -15.23
N ALA A 780 -11.88 6.48 -15.37
CA ALA A 780 -12.07 7.20 -16.63
C ALA A 780 -10.75 7.80 -17.15
N VAL A 781 -9.99 8.48 -16.29
CA VAL A 781 -8.66 9.03 -16.58
C VAL A 781 -7.70 7.95 -17.05
N ARG A 782 -7.68 6.78 -16.41
CA ARG A 782 -6.82 5.65 -16.83
C ARG A 782 -7.23 5.05 -18.16
N VAL A 783 -8.54 4.93 -18.43
CA VAL A 783 -9.02 4.48 -19.74
C VAL A 783 -8.53 5.44 -20.81
N PHE A 784 -8.67 6.74 -20.57
CA PHE A 784 -8.18 7.76 -21.48
C PHE A 784 -6.69 7.68 -21.75
N ASN A 785 -5.88 7.57 -20.70
CA ASN A 785 -4.42 7.48 -20.86
C ASN A 785 -4.04 6.32 -21.79
N ARG A 786 -4.73 5.19 -21.64
CA ARG A 786 -4.51 4.02 -22.49
C ARG A 786 -5.02 4.23 -23.92
N LEU A 787 -6.19 4.83 -24.11
CA LEU A 787 -6.72 5.11 -25.45
C LEU A 787 -5.78 6.05 -26.21
N ILE A 788 -5.32 7.12 -25.55
CA ILE A 788 -4.37 8.08 -26.11
C ILE A 788 -3.06 7.39 -26.56
N THR A 789 -2.52 6.50 -25.74
CA THR A 789 -1.25 5.81 -26.04
C THR A 789 -1.37 4.67 -27.07
N SER A 790 -2.58 4.15 -27.33
CA SER A 790 -2.79 2.97 -28.18
C SER A 790 -3.35 3.25 -29.57
N PHE A 791 -3.81 4.46 -29.87
CA PHE A 791 -4.39 4.81 -31.17
C PHE A 791 -3.47 5.67 -32.05
N GLN A 792 -3.66 5.60 -33.38
CA GLN A 792 -2.94 6.43 -34.36
C GLN A 792 -3.08 7.93 -34.03
N LYS A 793 -2.02 8.71 -34.31
CA LYS A 793 -1.87 10.15 -33.99
C LYS A 793 -3.13 11.01 -34.24
N MET A 794 -3.87 10.74 -35.33
CA MET A 794 -5.09 11.46 -35.70
C MET A 794 -6.27 11.28 -34.72
N ILE A 795 -6.40 10.12 -34.07
CA ILE A 795 -7.44 9.86 -33.05
C ILE A 795 -7.04 10.52 -31.73
N ALA A 796 -5.75 10.46 -31.42
CA ALA A 796 -5.10 11.14 -30.31
C ALA A 796 -5.35 12.67 -30.36
N GLU A 797 -5.19 13.30 -31.52
CA GLU A 797 -5.47 14.73 -31.75
C GLU A 797 -6.95 15.09 -31.54
N ARG A 798 -7.91 14.28 -32.01
CA ARG A 798 -9.34 14.52 -31.75
C ARG A 798 -9.71 14.40 -30.27
N ILE A 799 -9.10 13.44 -29.57
CA ILE A 799 -9.28 13.29 -28.12
C ILE A 799 -8.69 14.50 -27.40
N MET A 800 -7.50 14.94 -27.80
CA MET A 800 -6.82 16.12 -27.26
C MET A 800 -7.66 17.39 -27.42
N ILE A 801 -8.18 17.69 -28.62
CA ILE A 801 -9.04 18.86 -28.88
C ILE A 801 -10.25 18.86 -27.93
N SER A 802 -10.95 17.72 -27.85
CA SER A 802 -12.12 17.60 -26.97
C SER A 802 -11.79 17.73 -25.48
N MET A 803 -10.59 17.35 -25.06
CA MET A 803 -10.10 17.49 -23.68
C MET A 803 -9.68 18.92 -23.37
N VAL A 804 -9.05 19.62 -24.30
CA VAL A 804 -8.72 21.06 -24.19
C VAL A 804 -10.00 21.88 -24.07
N ASP A 805 -11.03 21.56 -24.85
CA ASP A 805 -12.34 22.21 -24.74
C ASP A 805 -12.98 21.94 -23.39
N SER A 806 -12.84 20.72 -22.87
CA SER A 806 -13.35 20.34 -21.54
C SER A 806 -12.56 20.99 -20.40
N PHE A 807 -11.25 21.19 -20.55
CA PHE A 807 -10.42 21.90 -19.56
C PHE A 807 -10.93 23.33 -19.30
N SER A 808 -11.51 23.98 -20.32
CA SER A 808 -12.09 25.32 -20.23
C SER A 808 -13.56 25.32 -19.78
N ASP A 809 -14.15 24.15 -19.48
CA ASP A 809 -15.55 24.03 -19.05
C ASP A 809 -15.67 24.22 -17.53
N HIS A 810 -16.16 25.39 -17.10
CA HIS A 810 -16.37 25.72 -15.69
C HIS A 810 -17.45 24.86 -15.00
N LEU A 811 -18.24 24.09 -15.76
CA LEU A 811 -19.18 23.12 -15.18
C LEU A 811 -18.48 21.87 -14.63
N LEU A 812 -17.19 21.67 -14.95
CA LEU A 812 -16.38 20.59 -14.41
C LEU A 812 -15.77 20.93 -13.05
N HIS A 813 -15.73 19.94 -12.16
CA HIS A 813 -15.02 20.06 -10.89
C HIS A 813 -13.52 20.28 -11.10
N THR A 814 -12.92 21.09 -10.22
CA THR A 814 -11.49 21.46 -10.28
C THR A 814 -10.57 20.25 -10.37
N GLU A 815 -10.86 19.19 -9.63
CA GLU A 815 -10.06 17.95 -9.62
C GLU A 815 -10.11 17.22 -10.97
N THR A 816 -11.29 17.20 -11.61
CA THR A 816 -11.46 16.61 -12.94
C THR A 816 -10.67 17.39 -13.99
N ARG A 817 -10.75 18.73 -13.94
CA ARG A 817 -9.99 19.61 -14.84
C ARG A 817 -8.48 19.45 -14.60
N THR A 818 -8.06 19.26 -13.35
CA THR A 818 -6.65 18.98 -12.98
C THR A 818 -6.19 17.65 -13.54
N ALA A 819 -6.96 16.58 -13.38
CA ALA A 819 -6.61 15.26 -13.92
C ALA A 819 -6.55 15.26 -15.46
N ILE A 820 -7.46 15.98 -16.13
CA ILE A 820 -7.43 16.16 -17.59
C ILE A 820 -6.15 16.87 -18.01
N SER A 821 -5.75 17.94 -17.31
CA SER A 821 -4.51 18.66 -17.61
C SER A 821 -3.26 17.80 -17.44
N GLU A 822 -3.19 16.97 -16.39
CA GLU A 822 -2.08 16.04 -16.17
C GLU A 822 -1.98 15.03 -17.32
N LEU A 823 -3.12 14.47 -17.72
CA LEU A 823 -3.23 13.56 -18.86
C LEU A 823 -2.71 14.18 -20.15
N LEU A 824 -3.16 15.40 -20.44
CA LEU A 824 -2.78 16.13 -21.63
C LEU A 824 -1.27 16.43 -21.65
N LEU A 825 -0.75 16.93 -20.54
CA LEU A 825 0.68 17.25 -20.39
C LEU A 825 1.58 16.00 -20.44
N THR A 826 1.11 14.87 -19.92
CA THR A 826 1.88 13.61 -19.93
C THR A 826 2.01 13.02 -21.33
N ASN A 827 0.94 13.08 -22.14
CA ASN A 827 0.89 12.39 -23.43
C ASN A 827 1.16 13.29 -24.64
N PHE A 828 0.79 14.56 -24.53
CA PHE A 828 0.96 15.58 -25.59
C PHE A 828 1.61 16.82 -25.00
N PRO A 829 2.81 16.69 -24.41
CA PRO A 829 3.43 17.76 -23.65
C PRO A 829 3.57 19.04 -24.47
N PHE A 830 3.74 18.95 -25.79
CA PHE A 830 3.89 20.09 -26.69
C PHE A 830 2.55 20.76 -27.02
N GLU A 831 1.59 20.03 -27.61
CA GLU A 831 0.31 20.57 -28.04
C GLU A 831 -0.57 21.01 -26.85
N ALA A 832 -0.46 20.29 -25.73
CA ALA A 832 -1.17 20.63 -24.50
C ALA A 832 -0.62 21.88 -23.80
N PHE A 833 0.69 22.13 -23.88
CA PHE A 833 1.32 23.26 -23.16
C PHE A 833 0.68 24.59 -23.53
N ILE A 834 0.58 24.87 -24.84
CA ILE A 834 0.01 26.12 -25.36
C ILE A 834 -1.49 26.17 -25.09
N ALA A 835 -2.19 25.06 -25.32
CA ALA A 835 -3.63 24.95 -25.12
C ALA A 835 -4.04 25.18 -23.66
N ILE A 836 -3.28 24.63 -22.71
CA ILE A 836 -3.50 24.79 -21.27
C ILE A 836 -3.24 26.22 -20.83
N LEU A 837 -2.17 26.87 -21.29
CA LEU A 837 -1.92 28.29 -21.01
C LEU A 837 -3.09 29.17 -21.50
N ARG A 838 -3.56 28.95 -22.73
CA ARG A 838 -4.74 29.65 -23.27
C ARG A 838 -6.01 29.38 -22.46
N GLY A 839 -6.18 28.16 -21.95
CA GLY A 839 -7.29 27.83 -21.06
C GLY A 839 -7.18 28.47 -19.67
N LEU A 840 -5.97 28.60 -19.12
CA LEU A 840 -5.72 29.31 -17.85
C LEU A 840 -6.02 30.80 -17.99
N LYS A 841 -5.75 31.40 -19.17
CA LYS A 841 -6.21 32.76 -19.49
C LYS A 841 -7.73 32.89 -19.38
N LYS A 842 -8.48 31.96 -19.99
CA LYS A 842 -9.95 31.96 -19.87
C LYS A 842 -10.43 31.75 -18.43
N GLU A 843 -9.73 30.93 -17.65
CA GLU A 843 -10.05 30.71 -16.24
C GLU A 843 -9.87 31.98 -15.40
N ILE A 844 -8.74 32.67 -15.55
CA ILE A 844 -8.46 33.90 -14.78
C ILE A 844 -9.40 35.04 -15.18
N GLU A 845 -9.83 35.07 -16.44
CA GLU A 845 -10.82 36.04 -16.98
C GLU A 845 -12.28 35.67 -16.63
N SER A 846 -12.52 34.52 -16.01
CA SER A 846 -13.87 34.06 -15.66
C SER A 846 -14.44 34.83 -14.45
N PRO A 847 -15.78 34.90 -14.30
CA PRO A 847 -16.38 35.64 -13.18
C PRO A 847 -16.08 35.05 -11.79
N ASN A 848 -15.66 33.78 -11.71
CA ASN A 848 -15.28 33.09 -10.47
C ASN A 848 -14.02 32.23 -10.70
N PRO A 849 -12.83 32.84 -10.77
CA PRO A 849 -11.60 32.13 -11.10
C PRO A 849 -11.17 31.21 -9.94
N SER A 850 -10.83 29.95 -10.25
CA SER A 850 -10.26 29.02 -9.28
C SER A 850 -8.74 29.22 -9.16
N PHE A 851 -8.29 30.10 -8.27
CA PHE A 851 -6.86 30.38 -8.09
C PHE A 851 -6.03 29.15 -7.70
N ARG A 852 -6.60 28.22 -6.91
CA ARG A 852 -5.95 26.95 -6.54
C ARG A 852 -5.74 26.03 -7.75
N PHE A 853 -6.69 25.99 -8.66
CA PHE A 853 -6.57 25.27 -9.92
C PHE A 853 -5.44 25.86 -10.76
N ILE A 854 -5.47 27.17 -10.98
CA ILE A 854 -4.46 27.90 -11.77
C ILE A 854 -3.06 27.64 -11.19
N GLU A 855 -2.89 27.78 -9.87
CA GLU A 855 -1.62 27.54 -9.20
C GLU A 855 -1.10 26.10 -9.40
N THR A 856 -1.99 25.11 -9.28
CA THR A 856 -1.65 23.69 -9.45
C THR A 856 -1.15 23.41 -10.86
N ILE A 857 -1.79 23.99 -11.88
CA ILE A 857 -1.40 23.80 -13.28
C ILE A 857 -0.11 24.57 -13.61
N MET A 858 0.03 25.80 -13.13
CA MET A 858 1.23 26.63 -13.33
C MET A 858 2.49 25.96 -12.75
N LYS A 859 2.39 25.33 -11.57
CA LYS A 859 3.51 24.55 -10.98
C LYS A 859 3.95 23.40 -11.88
N LYS A 860 3.01 22.72 -12.53
CA LYS A 860 3.31 21.60 -13.43
C LYS A 860 3.95 22.06 -14.73
N LEU A 861 3.40 23.11 -15.35
CA LEU A 861 3.99 23.72 -16.55
C LEU A 861 5.43 24.14 -16.28
N HIS A 862 5.70 24.72 -15.10
CA HIS A 862 7.03 25.13 -14.69
C HIS A 862 7.99 23.94 -14.56
N GLY A 863 7.58 22.86 -13.87
CA GLY A 863 8.37 21.63 -13.77
C GLY A 863 8.70 21.03 -15.14
N MET A 864 7.73 21.02 -16.05
CA MET A 864 7.91 20.49 -17.40
C MET A 864 8.93 21.25 -18.23
N CYS A 865 9.07 22.57 -18.05
CA CYS A 865 10.05 23.35 -18.81
C CYS A 865 11.47 22.76 -18.72
N TYR A 866 11.83 22.14 -17.59
CA TYR A 866 13.13 21.51 -17.37
C TYR A 866 13.25 20.09 -17.94
N GLU A 867 12.13 19.45 -18.27
CA GLU A 867 12.09 18.06 -18.78
C GLU A 867 12.02 18.01 -20.32
N LEU A 868 11.83 19.16 -20.99
CA LEU A 868 11.70 19.24 -22.44
C LEU A 868 13.04 19.03 -23.16
N THR A 869 13.03 18.21 -24.21
CA THR A 869 14.19 17.99 -25.07
C THR A 869 14.41 19.17 -26.04
N LYS A 870 15.62 19.31 -26.59
CA LYS A 870 15.96 20.35 -27.57
C LYS A 870 15.03 20.37 -28.79
N GLU A 871 14.60 19.21 -29.27
CA GLU A 871 13.65 19.09 -30.39
C GLU A 871 12.25 19.59 -30.01
N GLN A 872 11.80 19.29 -28.79
CA GLN A 872 10.51 19.74 -28.27
C GLN A 872 10.49 21.26 -28.07
N LEU A 873 11.57 21.84 -27.55
CA LEU A 873 11.72 23.29 -27.39
C LEU A 873 11.64 24.03 -28.74
N LEU A 874 12.27 23.47 -29.79
CA LEU A 874 12.18 24.01 -31.16
C LEU A 874 10.75 23.94 -31.72
N LEU A 875 10.00 22.88 -31.42
CA LEU A 875 8.60 22.76 -31.83
C LEU A 875 7.71 23.78 -31.10
N ILE A 876 7.93 24.01 -29.80
CA ILE A 876 7.26 25.07 -29.03
C ILE A 876 7.53 26.43 -29.68
N ARG A 877 8.79 26.78 -29.92
CA ARG A 877 9.17 28.05 -30.57
C ARG A 877 8.48 28.27 -31.91
N ARG A 878 8.33 27.20 -32.72
CA ARG A 878 7.73 27.29 -34.06
C ARG A 878 6.22 27.49 -34.06
N ASN A 879 5.53 27.01 -33.02
CA ASN A 879 4.07 26.96 -33.00
C ASN A 879 3.43 27.89 -31.96
N SER A 880 4.24 28.71 -31.27
CA SER A 880 3.76 29.63 -30.26
C SER A 880 4.36 31.02 -30.41
N ASN A 881 3.56 32.03 -30.10
CA ASN A 881 4.02 33.41 -30.06
C ASN A 881 4.52 33.71 -28.63
N LEU A 882 5.78 34.12 -28.50
CA LEU A 882 6.38 34.51 -27.22
C LEU A 882 5.59 35.63 -26.54
N ASN A 883 5.12 36.62 -27.32
CA ASN A 883 4.31 37.74 -26.81
C ASN A 883 2.96 37.25 -26.28
N GLU A 884 2.35 36.26 -26.93
CA GLU A 884 1.10 35.67 -26.45
C GLU A 884 1.28 34.94 -25.11
N MET A 885 2.31 34.10 -24.98
CA MET A 885 2.60 33.42 -23.71
C MET A 885 2.97 34.41 -22.61
N TYR A 886 3.76 35.43 -22.94
CA TYR A 886 4.13 36.52 -22.04
C TYR A 886 2.88 37.19 -21.47
N ASN A 887 1.93 37.57 -22.33
CA ASN A 887 0.71 38.26 -21.90
C ASN A 887 -0.17 37.39 -21.01
N ILE A 888 -0.25 36.08 -21.27
CA ILE A 888 -1.03 35.14 -20.44
C ILE A 888 -0.43 35.02 -19.04
N VAL A 889 0.88 34.76 -18.94
CA VAL A 889 1.55 34.57 -17.64
C VAL A 889 1.57 35.89 -16.86
N ARG A 890 1.78 37.02 -17.54
CA ARG A 890 1.70 38.36 -16.94
C ARG A 890 0.30 38.64 -16.40
N LEU A 891 -0.75 38.31 -17.15
CA LEU A 891 -2.14 38.48 -16.70
C LEU A 891 -2.43 37.70 -15.42
N ILE A 892 -1.95 36.46 -15.32
CA ILE A 892 -2.10 35.63 -14.12
C ILE A 892 -1.30 36.22 -12.95
N ALA A 893 -0.08 36.69 -13.20
CA ALA A 893 0.75 37.34 -12.19
C ALA A 893 0.10 38.63 -11.65
N THR A 894 -0.42 39.50 -12.51
CA THR A 894 -1.05 40.76 -12.09
C THR A 894 -2.35 40.52 -11.31
N HIS A 895 -3.14 39.50 -11.65
CA HIS A 895 -4.35 39.16 -10.89
C HIS A 895 -4.05 38.48 -9.54
N SER A 896 -2.83 37.98 -9.35
CA SER A 896 -2.43 37.25 -8.13
C SER A 896 -1.54 38.06 -7.17
N SER A 897 -1.03 39.22 -7.58
CA SER A 897 -0.13 40.06 -6.76
C SER A 897 -0.73 40.49 -5.43
N ASP A 898 -2.06 40.68 -5.39
CA ASP A 898 -2.74 41.26 -4.24
C ASP A 898 -3.49 40.21 -3.38
N SER A 899 -3.69 38.99 -3.91
CA SER A 899 -4.59 37.98 -3.31
C SER A 899 -3.98 36.58 -3.16
N ASN A 900 -2.89 36.24 -3.88
CA ASN A 900 -2.25 34.92 -3.80
C ASN A 900 -0.75 34.98 -4.14
N SER A 901 0.09 35.24 -3.13
CA SER A 901 1.55 35.38 -3.27
C SER A 901 2.24 34.14 -3.84
N ASP A 902 1.71 32.94 -3.58
CA ASP A 902 2.27 31.69 -4.10
C ASP A 902 2.06 31.57 -5.62
N LEU A 903 0.89 31.98 -6.12
CA LEU A 903 0.57 32.01 -7.54
C LEU A 903 1.37 33.10 -8.28
N TYR A 904 1.59 34.25 -7.67
CA TYR A 904 2.48 35.28 -8.21
C TYR A 904 3.91 34.75 -8.40
N ASN A 905 4.48 34.16 -7.34
CA ASN A 905 5.83 33.61 -7.36
C ASN A 905 6.00 32.49 -8.40
N ILE A 906 5.03 31.57 -8.53
CA ILE A 906 5.14 30.51 -9.55
C ILE A 906 5.00 31.07 -10.97
N SER A 907 4.23 32.15 -11.16
CA SER A 907 4.11 32.82 -12.46
C SER A 907 5.44 33.43 -12.88
N VAL A 908 6.15 34.08 -11.95
CA VAL A 908 7.52 34.61 -12.18
C VAL A 908 8.51 33.48 -12.47
N LEU A 909 8.46 32.37 -11.73
CA LEU A 909 9.37 31.24 -11.98
C LEU A 909 9.10 30.55 -13.34
N LEU A 910 7.83 30.36 -13.70
CA LEU A 910 7.46 29.86 -15.02
C LEU A 910 7.94 30.82 -16.12
N PHE A 911 7.81 32.11 -15.88
CA PHE A 911 8.25 33.16 -16.78
C PHE A 911 9.74 33.07 -17.10
N ASP A 912 10.58 33.01 -16.06
CA ASP A 912 12.03 32.89 -16.21
C ASP A 912 12.42 31.58 -16.91
N SER A 913 11.73 30.50 -16.58
CA SER A 913 11.96 29.17 -17.18
C SER A 913 11.54 29.11 -18.65
N LEU A 914 10.44 29.75 -19.02
CA LEU A 914 10.00 29.86 -20.41
C LEU A 914 11.00 30.65 -21.24
N LEU A 915 11.41 31.83 -20.77
CA LEU A 915 12.36 32.65 -21.51
C LEU A 915 13.70 31.95 -21.67
N SER A 916 14.27 31.43 -20.59
CA SER A 916 15.60 30.82 -20.60
C SER A 916 15.61 29.49 -21.34
N THR A 917 14.67 28.59 -21.03
CA THR A 917 14.67 27.22 -21.55
C THR A 917 14.00 27.16 -22.92
N VAL A 918 12.83 27.78 -23.08
CA VAL A 918 12.07 27.73 -24.33
C VAL A 918 12.61 28.70 -25.36
N TRP A 919 12.97 29.95 -25.07
CA TRP A 919 13.45 30.90 -26.11
C TRP A 919 14.93 31.28 -26.04
N ASN A 920 15.68 30.79 -25.05
CA ASN A 920 17.07 31.18 -24.82
C ASN A 920 17.22 32.71 -24.72
N LYS A 921 16.32 33.31 -23.93
CA LYS A 921 16.28 34.73 -23.58
C LYS A 921 16.30 34.85 -22.05
N LYS A 922 16.80 35.98 -21.55
CA LYS A 922 16.83 36.36 -20.15
C LYS A 922 16.10 37.68 -20.00
N LEU A 923 15.18 37.77 -19.04
CA LEU A 923 14.57 39.04 -18.69
C LEU A 923 15.54 39.82 -17.80
N THR A 924 15.83 41.06 -18.16
CA THR A 924 16.47 42.03 -17.27
C THR A 924 15.47 43.15 -16.94
N PRO A 925 15.72 43.97 -15.91
CA PRO A 925 14.91 45.15 -15.64
C PRO A 925 14.79 46.12 -16.83
N GLU A 926 15.69 46.01 -17.82
CA GLU A 926 15.80 46.87 -18.99
C GLU A 926 15.20 46.25 -20.28
N GLY A 927 14.81 44.97 -20.27
CA GLY A 927 14.21 44.28 -21.42
C GLY A 927 14.59 42.79 -21.56
N MET A 928 14.21 42.15 -22.67
CA MET A 928 14.60 40.76 -22.99
C MET A 928 15.94 40.70 -23.74
N ILE A 929 16.91 39.91 -23.26
CA ILE A 929 18.26 39.74 -23.86
C ILE A 929 18.52 38.27 -24.20
N HIS A 930 19.18 37.93 -25.31
CA HIS A 930 19.56 36.55 -25.63
C HIS A 930 20.60 35.99 -24.64
N SER A 931 20.43 34.74 -24.18
CA SER A 931 21.34 34.13 -23.18
C SER A 931 22.59 33.47 -23.75
N HIS A 932 22.67 33.23 -25.06
CA HIS A 932 23.91 32.81 -25.75
C HIS A 932 24.03 33.49 -27.13
N PRO A 933 25.26 33.79 -27.61
CA PRO A 933 25.47 34.20 -29.00
C PRO A 933 25.02 33.07 -29.93
N LEU A 934 24.21 33.39 -30.94
CA LEU A 934 24.01 32.48 -32.07
C LEU A 934 25.23 32.62 -32.98
N GLU A 935 26.11 31.62 -32.99
CA GLU A 935 27.18 31.54 -34.00
C GLU A 935 26.55 31.23 -35.36
N TYR A 936 26.41 32.25 -36.19
CA TYR A 936 26.23 32.10 -37.64
C TYR A 936 27.57 32.39 -38.31
N GLY A 937 28.48 31.41 -38.30
CA GLY A 937 29.84 31.60 -38.83
C GLY A 937 30.70 32.53 -37.96
N GLU A 938 31.75 33.11 -38.55
CA GLU A 938 32.80 33.87 -37.84
C GLU A 938 32.36 35.24 -37.28
N ASP A 939 31.13 35.68 -37.55
CA ASP A 939 30.60 36.96 -37.03
C ASP A 939 29.50 36.74 -35.98
N ALA A 940 29.81 37.05 -34.73
CA ALA A 940 28.84 37.12 -33.64
C ALA A 940 28.08 38.45 -33.70
N ILE A 941 26.84 38.43 -34.22
CA ILE A 941 25.94 39.58 -34.17
C ILE A 941 25.10 39.51 -32.88
N THR A 942 25.19 40.55 -32.05
CA THR A 942 24.27 40.80 -30.94
C THR A 942 22.95 41.34 -31.49
N ASP A 943 21.93 40.50 -31.62
CA ASP A 943 20.59 40.96 -31.99
C ASP A 943 19.82 41.47 -30.76
N GLY A 944 19.15 42.60 -30.95
CA GLY A 944 18.81 43.60 -29.93
C GLY A 944 17.68 43.30 -28.94
N MET A 945 17.51 44.24 -28.01
CA MET A 945 16.42 44.33 -27.02
C MET A 945 15.06 44.40 -27.72
N PHE A 946 14.10 43.60 -27.26
CA PHE A 946 12.70 43.86 -27.56
C PHE A 946 12.29 45.13 -26.81
N SER A 947 12.06 46.24 -27.52
CA SER A 947 11.26 47.35 -27.01
C SER A 947 9.79 46.94 -27.02
N ASP A 948 9.00 47.41 -26.05
CA ASP A 948 7.57 47.12 -25.79
C ASP A 948 6.60 47.58 -26.91
N SER A 949 6.98 47.47 -28.18
CA SER A 949 6.15 47.82 -29.34
C SER A 949 6.30 46.79 -30.46
N GLU A 950 5.69 45.60 -30.26
CA GLU A 950 4.93 44.79 -31.24
C GLU A 950 4.50 43.42 -30.68
#